data_AF-A0A4Q7NYJ6-F1
#
_entry.id   AF-A0A4Q7NYJ6-F1
#
_cell.length_a   1.000
_cell.length_b   1.000
_cell.length_c   1.000
_cell.angle_alpha   90.00
_cell.angle_beta   90.00
_cell.angle_gamma   90.00
#
_symmetry.space_group_name_H-M   'P 1'
#
loop_
_entity.id
_entity.type
_entity.pdbx_description
1 polymer ?
#
loop_
_entity_poly.entity_id
_entity_poly.type
_entity_poly.pdbx_seq_one_letter_code
_entity_poly.pdbx_strand_id
1 'polypeptide(L)'
;MATTYKTPGVYIEEIVKFPPSIAQVETAIPAFIGYTEKATKKAEGDLANIPTRITSMLEYETFFGGAKPESDITVNVLDGVISATPPAEANKSPFLMFYSLQMYFANGGGPCYVVSVDQYDSNLATPATLVEFAKLNDGLTKIRKVDEPTLLVFPDATSLNSDTDFYSLYNNALTQCNELQDRFTIIDTYSDEEYTNDSNTDVNPDAAVRNGINLEKDYLKYGAVYFPYIHTILDYAYDESQIDVTQSVSAPVDVRQSVQNIADDIDTSTLDTLITDLNNLETDVTNAAGDPEAVALIPDLKSKINQIISYINGLSNNLNSALDIARADGSADTEANALDTWITDNLEQTVLDLNKSIDRLNADDTQSKIENEISINQPGLYDALGIHSTDAPGDALKARIDAVIATDELDLLINALPSSGSSSTTVKLNTLATSDNILYNRVKAEIGLIPIKLPPSATMAGVYARVDNDRGVWKAPANVGLNYVIKPSVQVSHEEQMDLNVHTTGKSINAIRTFTGKGTLVWGARTLAGNDKEWRYVPVRRFFNMAEESIKKATEQFVFEPNDKNTWVRVKAMINNFLTLQWRAGALAGPTPDKAFYVNVGLGETMTANDILDGNMIIEIGMAVVRPAEFIILKFSHKMQEA
;
A
#
# COMPACT_ATOMS: atom_id res chain seq x y z
N MET A 1 17.66 -47.96 -44.05
CA MET A 1 17.89 -49.28 -44.72
C MET A 1 19.30 -49.78 -44.45
N ALA A 2 19.47 -51.02 -43.98
CA ALA A 2 20.80 -51.64 -43.90
C ALA A 2 21.34 -51.91 -45.32
N THR A 3 22.47 -51.29 -45.67
CA THR A 3 23.17 -51.50 -46.94
C THR A 3 23.55 -52.98 -47.05
N THR A 4 22.81 -53.73 -47.86
CA THR A 4 23.08 -55.14 -48.08
C THR A 4 24.18 -55.25 -49.14
N TYR A 5 25.42 -55.49 -48.73
CA TYR A 5 26.54 -55.65 -49.67
C TYR A 5 26.41 -56.97 -50.43
N LYS A 6 26.35 -56.90 -51.76
CA LYS A 6 26.13 -58.06 -52.64
C LYS A 6 27.42 -58.64 -53.24
N THR A 7 28.58 -58.08 -52.90
CA THR A 7 29.89 -58.47 -53.45
C THR A 7 30.97 -58.51 -52.37
N PRO A 8 31.95 -59.42 -52.43
CA PRO A 8 33.15 -59.35 -51.58
C PRO A 8 34.01 -58.14 -51.98
N GLY A 9 34.38 -57.27 -51.03
CA GLY A 9 35.18 -56.07 -51.28
C GLY A 9 35.42 -55.22 -50.02
N VAL A 10 36.24 -54.17 -50.14
CA VAL A 10 36.41 -53.13 -49.11
C VAL A 10 35.47 -51.98 -49.45
N TYR A 11 34.59 -51.61 -48.51
CA TYR A 11 33.63 -50.51 -48.65
C TYR A 11 34.06 -49.35 -47.76
N ILE A 12 33.99 -48.13 -48.31
CA ILE A 12 34.17 -46.89 -47.55
C ILE A 12 32.77 -46.30 -47.41
N GLU A 13 32.28 -46.23 -46.17
CA GLU A 13 31.06 -45.50 -45.83
C GLU A 13 31.43 -44.20 -45.13
N GLU A 14 30.92 -43.09 -45.64
CA GLU A 14 31.04 -41.79 -45.01
C GLU A 14 29.91 -41.63 -43.99
N ILE A 15 30.16 -42.13 -42.78
CA ILE A 15 29.22 -41.98 -41.66
C ILE A 15 29.36 -40.54 -41.14
N VAL A 16 28.34 -39.71 -41.34
CA VAL A 16 28.23 -38.41 -40.66
C VAL A 16 28.12 -38.70 -39.16
N LYS A 17 29.27 -38.61 -38.47
CA LYS A 17 29.44 -39.06 -37.08
C LYS A 17 28.85 -38.10 -36.04
N PHE A 18 28.58 -36.86 -36.43
CA PHE A 18 28.07 -35.86 -35.50
C PHE A 18 26.55 -35.75 -35.66
N PRO A 19 25.78 -36.09 -34.62
CA PRO A 19 24.37 -35.72 -34.56
C PRO A 19 24.26 -34.19 -34.67
N PRO A 20 23.19 -33.66 -35.28
CA PRO A 20 22.88 -32.24 -35.13
C PRO A 20 22.83 -31.88 -33.64
N SER A 21 23.30 -30.68 -33.29
CA SER A 21 23.26 -30.18 -31.91
C SER A 21 21.93 -29.49 -31.64
N ILE A 22 21.35 -29.71 -30.47
CA ILE A 22 20.21 -28.91 -29.99
C ILE A 22 20.76 -27.59 -29.46
N ALA A 23 20.34 -26.47 -30.05
CA ALA A 23 20.53 -25.16 -29.47
C ALA A 23 19.48 -24.95 -28.38
N GLN A 24 19.90 -24.40 -27.25
CA GLN A 24 18.98 -24.01 -26.19
C GLN A 24 18.15 -22.81 -26.67
N VAL A 25 16.83 -22.88 -26.49
CA VAL A 25 15.97 -21.71 -26.72
C VAL A 25 16.25 -20.63 -25.68
N GLU A 26 16.07 -19.38 -26.08
CA GLU A 26 16.18 -18.24 -25.17
C GLU A 26 15.22 -18.40 -23.99
N THR A 27 15.69 -18.06 -22.80
CA THR A 27 14.93 -18.14 -21.56
C THR A 27 14.60 -16.74 -21.06
N ALA A 28 13.44 -16.57 -20.42
CA ALA A 28 13.04 -15.30 -19.81
C ALA A 28 12.90 -14.11 -20.78
N ILE A 29 12.36 -14.36 -21.98
CA ILE A 29 11.82 -13.31 -22.87
C ILE A 29 10.37 -13.03 -22.47
N PRO A 30 10.06 -11.94 -21.75
CA PRO A 30 8.69 -11.62 -21.36
C PRO A 30 7.91 -10.94 -22.49
N ALA A 31 6.61 -11.16 -22.48
CA ALA A 31 5.65 -10.31 -23.15
C ALA A 31 4.92 -9.46 -22.11
N PHE A 32 5.11 -8.15 -22.21
CA PHE A 32 4.40 -7.14 -21.45
C PHE A 32 3.12 -6.76 -22.21
N ILE A 33 1.97 -7.01 -21.59
CA ILE A 33 0.65 -6.73 -22.17
C ILE A 33 -0.02 -5.64 -21.36
N GLY A 34 -0.35 -4.52 -22.01
CA GLY A 34 -0.92 -3.37 -21.32
C GLY A 34 -0.95 -2.10 -22.18
N TYR A 35 -1.07 -0.95 -21.52
CA TYR A 35 -1.38 0.34 -22.12
C TYR A 35 -0.11 1.14 -22.34
N THR A 36 -0.06 1.92 -23.42
CA THR A 36 1.11 2.75 -23.76
C THR A 36 0.68 4.17 -24.12
N GLU A 37 1.59 5.14 -24.10
CA GLU A 37 1.25 6.50 -24.53
C GLU A 37 0.87 6.49 -26.02
N LYS A 38 1.69 5.85 -26.85
CA LYS A 38 1.50 5.69 -28.29
C LYS A 38 1.83 4.27 -28.73
N ALA A 39 1.61 3.95 -30.01
CA ALA A 39 1.98 2.66 -30.61
C ALA A 39 2.35 2.86 -32.08
N THR A 40 3.53 3.45 -32.32
CA THR A 40 3.91 3.99 -33.63
C THR A 40 5.35 3.66 -33.99
N LYS A 41 5.57 3.00 -35.13
CA LYS A 41 6.88 2.73 -35.73
C LYS A 41 7.12 3.55 -36.99
N LYS A 42 6.15 3.57 -37.91
CA LYS A 42 6.21 4.31 -39.18
C LYS A 42 4.98 5.19 -39.40
N ALA A 43 3.81 4.68 -39.06
CA ALA A 43 2.54 5.40 -39.14
C ALA A 43 1.83 5.34 -37.79
N GLU A 44 1.06 6.37 -37.47
CA GLU A 44 0.33 6.44 -36.20
C GLU A 44 -0.54 5.20 -35.96
N GLY A 45 -0.35 4.55 -34.82
CA GLY A 45 -1.12 3.36 -34.43
C GLY A 45 -0.75 2.06 -35.16
N ASP A 46 0.32 2.03 -35.97
CA ASP A 46 0.73 0.84 -36.73
C ASP A 46 1.25 -0.32 -35.85
N LEU A 47 1.50 -0.09 -34.56
CA LEU A 47 1.85 -1.12 -33.58
C LEU A 47 0.72 -1.46 -32.61
N ALA A 48 -0.46 -0.83 -32.73
CA ALA A 48 -1.58 -1.08 -31.84
C ALA A 48 -2.03 -2.56 -31.93
N ASN A 49 -2.11 -3.24 -30.79
CA ASN A 49 -2.44 -4.67 -30.67
C ASN A 49 -1.55 -5.60 -31.51
N ILE A 50 -0.33 -5.16 -31.85
CA ILE A 50 0.66 -5.96 -32.58
C ILE A 50 1.84 -6.23 -31.64
N PRO A 51 2.07 -7.50 -31.26
CA PRO A 51 3.24 -7.87 -30.47
C PRO A 51 4.53 -7.44 -31.16
N THR A 52 5.27 -6.54 -30.50
CA THR A 52 6.47 -5.94 -31.07
C THR A 52 7.66 -6.22 -30.16
N ARG A 53 8.69 -6.81 -30.74
CA ARG A 53 9.95 -7.09 -30.05
C ARG A 53 10.76 -5.80 -29.90
N ILE A 54 11.22 -5.54 -28.68
CA ILE A 54 12.14 -4.46 -28.33
C ILE A 54 13.35 -5.02 -27.57
N THR A 55 14.43 -4.27 -27.56
CA THR A 55 15.71 -4.67 -26.95
C THR A 55 16.21 -3.71 -25.88
N SER A 56 15.63 -2.51 -25.79
CA SER A 56 16.05 -1.49 -24.83
C SER A 56 14.91 -0.54 -24.48
N MET A 57 15.08 0.20 -23.37
CA MET A 57 14.16 1.26 -22.97
C MET A 57 14.08 2.39 -24.01
N LEU A 58 15.19 2.69 -24.71
CA LEU A 58 15.19 3.72 -25.77
C LEU A 58 14.28 3.33 -26.95
N GLU A 59 14.27 2.04 -27.34
CA GLU A 59 13.34 1.56 -28.36
C GLU A 59 11.88 1.63 -27.86
N TYR A 60 11.66 1.35 -26.57
CA TYR A 60 10.33 1.49 -25.97
C TYR A 60 9.84 2.94 -26.05
N GLU A 61 10.62 3.92 -25.59
CA GLU A 61 10.25 5.34 -25.65
C GLU A 61 10.00 5.82 -27.09
N THR A 62 10.81 5.32 -28.03
CA THR A 62 10.66 5.64 -29.45
C THR A 62 9.31 5.15 -30.00
N PHE A 63 8.95 3.89 -29.74
CA PHE A 63 7.76 3.25 -30.33
C PHE A 63 6.47 3.43 -29.52
N PHE A 64 6.59 3.47 -28.20
CA PHE A 64 5.47 3.37 -27.25
C PHE A 64 5.33 4.58 -26.33
N GLY A 65 6.36 5.43 -26.23
CA GLY A 65 6.30 6.72 -25.51
C GLY A 65 6.66 6.66 -24.03
N GLY A 66 6.26 7.70 -23.31
CA GLY A 66 6.52 7.93 -21.88
C GLY A 66 5.42 7.44 -20.96
N ALA A 67 5.55 7.74 -19.66
CA ALA A 67 4.46 7.55 -18.69
C ALA A 67 3.40 8.66 -18.82
N LYS A 68 2.15 8.32 -18.50
CA LYS A 68 1.08 9.33 -18.36
C LYS A 68 1.42 10.27 -17.19
N PRO A 69 1.47 11.60 -17.40
CA PRO A 69 1.75 12.55 -16.34
C PRO A 69 0.69 12.52 -15.24
N GLU A 70 1.14 12.55 -13.97
CA GLU A 70 0.28 12.72 -12.80
C GLU A 70 -0.18 14.18 -12.66
N SER A 71 -1.43 14.40 -12.26
CA SER A 71 -2.01 15.73 -12.07
C SER A 71 -2.08 16.19 -10.62
N ASP A 72 -2.09 15.27 -9.67
CA ASP A 72 -2.53 15.52 -8.27
C ASP A 72 -1.39 15.43 -7.25
N ILE A 73 -0.15 15.71 -7.66
CA ILE A 73 0.97 15.87 -6.72
C ILE A 73 0.80 17.20 -5.99
N THR A 74 0.64 17.16 -4.67
CA THR A 74 0.48 18.39 -3.87
C THR A 74 1.77 18.75 -3.15
N VAL A 75 2.13 20.03 -3.19
CA VAL A 75 3.30 20.57 -2.51
C VAL A 75 2.88 21.66 -1.53
N ASN A 76 3.23 21.48 -0.27
CA ASN A 76 2.98 22.45 0.79
C ASN A 76 4.31 22.99 1.31
N VAL A 77 4.37 24.30 1.53
CA VAL A 77 5.51 24.98 2.12
C VAL A 77 5.02 25.67 3.38
N LEU A 78 5.25 25.06 4.54
CA LEU A 78 4.88 25.61 5.84
C LEU A 78 6.13 26.18 6.51
N ASP A 79 6.17 27.50 6.74
CA ASP A 79 7.28 28.19 7.40
C ASP A 79 8.67 27.85 6.78
N GLY A 80 8.71 27.66 5.47
CA GLY A 80 9.92 27.33 4.71
C GLY A 80 10.32 25.84 4.70
N VAL A 81 9.57 24.99 5.40
CA VAL A 81 9.65 23.52 5.31
C VAL A 81 8.75 23.03 4.18
N ILE A 82 9.33 22.27 3.25
CA ILE A 82 8.63 21.79 2.07
C ILE A 82 8.20 20.34 2.34
N SER A 83 6.95 20.02 2.05
CA SER A 83 6.44 18.67 2.00
C SER A 83 5.75 18.44 0.67
N ALA A 84 6.09 17.34 0.01
CA ALA A 84 5.45 16.90 -1.22
C ALA A 84 4.78 15.55 -0.95
N THR A 85 3.53 15.41 -1.40
CA THR A 85 2.77 14.17 -1.23
C THR A 85 2.44 13.56 -2.59
N PRO A 86 2.42 12.22 -2.69
CA PRO A 86 2.01 11.54 -3.92
C PRO A 86 0.56 11.86 -4.27
N PRO A 87 0.14 11.63 -5.53
CA PRO A 87 -1.27 11.72 -5.91
C PRO A 87 -2.12 10.80 -5.04
N ALA A 88 -3.33 11.24 -4.70
CA ALA A 88 -4.30 10.40 -4.00
C ALA A 88 -4.60 9.13 -4.82
N GLU A 89 -4.79 7.98 -4.17
CA GLU A 89 -4.96 6.69 -4.86
C GLU A 89 -6.07 6.72 -5.94
N ALA A 90 -7.16 7.45 -5.69
CA ALA A 90 -8.27 7.60 -6.63
C ALA A 90 -7.90 8.37 -7.92
N ASN A 91 -6.86 9.19 -7.87
CA ASN A 91 -6.45 10.07 -8.95
C ASN A 91 -5.10 9.65 -9.59
N LYS A 92 -4.45 8.61 -9.05
CA LYS A 92 -3.23 8.05 -9.64
C LYS A 92 -3.50 7.51 -11.03
N SER A 93 -2.52 7.65 -11.90
CA SER A 93 -2.59 7.06 -13.23
C SER A 93 -2.67 5.52 -13.15
N PRO A 94 -3.64 4.90 -13.84
CA PRO A 94 -3.77 3.43 -13.85
C PRO A 94 -2.76 2.74 -14.78
N PHE A 95 -1.91 3.51 -15.49
CA PHE A 95 -1.00 3.00 -16.51
C PHE A 95 0.44 2.94 -16.00
N LEU A 96 0.87 1.74 -15.61
CA LEU A 96 2.14 1.42 -14.98
C LEU A 96 3.16 0.80 -15.95
N MET A 97 2.80 0.51 -17.20
CA MET A 97 3.64 -0.12 -18.21
C MET A 97 5.04 0.53 -18.36
N PHE A 98 5.11 1.86 -18.46
CA PHE A 98 6.38 2.58 -18.63
C PHE A 98 7.34 2.32 -17.46
N TYR A 99 6.87 2.55 -16.23
CA TYR A 99 7.66 2.34 -15.01
C TYR A 99 8.01 0.86 -14.80
N SER A 100 7.11 -0.04 -15.18
CA SER A 100 7.32 -1.49 -15.11
C SER A 100 8.46 -1.95 -16.03
N LEU A 101 8.54 -1.39 -17.24
CA LEU A 101 9.65 -1.68 -18.15
C LEU A 101 10.98 -1.08 -17.67
N GLN A 102 10.96 0.10 -17.06
CA GLN A 102 12.16 0.64 -16.41
C GLN A 102 12.67 -0.32 -15.32
N MET A 103 11.77 -0.82 -14.47
CA MET A 103 12.12 -1.81 -13.45
C MET A 103 12.64 -3.14 -14.03
N TYR A 104 12.04 -3.61 -15.12
CA TYR A 104 12.50 -4.80 -15.84
C TYR A 104 13.94 -4.66 -16.31
N PHE A 105 14.26 -3.60 -17.05
CA PHE A 105 15.62 -3.36 -17.56
C PHE A 105 16.61 -3.09 -16.43
N ALA A 106 16.22 -2.34 -15.38
CA ALA A 106 17.07 -2.07 -14.21
C ALA A 106 17.45 -3.35 -13.42
N ASN A 107 16.64 -4.40 -13.52
CA ASN A 107 16.86 -5.68 -12.84
C ASN A 107 17.51 -6.77 -13.72
N GLY A 108 18.04 -6.38 -14.88
CA GLY A 108 18.75 -7.28 -15.80
C GLY A 108 17.87 -7.86 -16.91
N GLY A 109 16.78 -7.17 -17.24
CA GLY A 109 15.96 -7.46 -18.41
C GLY A 109 16.74 -7.36 -19.72
N GLY A 110 16.35 -8.20 -20.67
CA GLY A 110 16.91 -8.27 -22.02
C GLY A 110 15.84 -7.97 -23.07
N PRO A 111 15.89 -8.61 -24.25
CA PRO A 111 14.82 -8.48 -25.24
C PRO A 111 13.46 -8.91 -24.69
N CYS A 112 12.43 -8.12 -25.00
CA CYS A 112 11.06 -8.40 -24.59
C CYS A 112 10.07 -8.05 -25.70
N TYR A 113 8.84 -8.53 -25.55
CA TYR A 113 7.71 -8.15 -26.39
C TYR A 113 6.83 -7.16 -25.66
N VAL A 114 6.36 -6.15 -26.38
CA VAL A 114 5.33 -5.23 -25.90
C VAL A 114 4.09 -5.40 -26.76
N VAL A 115 2.95 -5.53 -26.08
CA VAL A 115 1.62 -5.56 -26.70
C VAL A 115 0.85 -4.37 -26.16
N SER A 116 0.83 -3.27 -26.94
CA SER A 116 0.02 -2.09 -26.65
C SER A 116 -1.44 -2.41 -26.94
N VAL A 117 -2.25 -2.59 -25.90
CA VAL A 117 -3.67 -2.98 -26.05
C VAL A 117 -4.58 -1.77 -26.33
N ASP A 118 -4.18 -0.61 -25.83
CA ASP A 118 -4.79 0.69 -26.07
C ASP A 118 -3.80 1.82 -25.76
N GLN A 119 -4.14 3.06 -26.13
CA GLN A 119 -3.27 4.22 -25.97
C GLN A 119 -3.90 5.36 -25.16
N TYR A 120 -3.10 6.08 -24.36
CA TYR A 120 -3.57 7.15 -23.47
C TYR A 120 -3.05 8.56 -23.80
N ASP A 121 -2.37 8.76 -24.93
CA ASP A 121 -1.96 10.10 -25.37
C ASP A 121 -3.18 11.03 -25.51
N SER A 122 -3.13 12.16 -24.81
CA SER A 122 -4.16 13.21 -24.82
C SER A 122 -4.51 13.77 -26.21
N ASN A 123 -3.64 13.60 -27.20
CA ASN A 123 -3.87 14.05 -28.58
C ASN A 123 -4.74 13.09 -29.40
N LEU A 124 -5.01 11.88 -28.90
CA LEU A 124 -5.85 10.90 -29.57
C LEU A 124 -7.33 11.29 -29.51
N ALA A 125 -8.11 10.86 -30.51
CA ALA A 125 -9.55 11.13 -30.54
C ALA A 125 -10.31 10.48 -29.37
N THR A 126 -9.84 9.32 -28.90
CA THR A 126 -10.40 8.57 -27.78
C THR A 126 -9.26 7.99 -26.93
N PRO A 127 -8.66 8.77 -26.02
CA PRO A 127 -7.61 8.28 -25.15
C PRO A 127 -8.16 7.32 -24.08
N ALA A 128 -7.40 6.28 -23.77
CA ALA A 128 -7.71 5.39 -22.66
C ALA A 128 -7.63 6.14 -21.32
N THR A 129 -8.67 5.98 -20.49
CA THR A 129 -8.74 6.57 -19.14
C THR A 129 -8.70 5.53 -18.03
N LEU A 130 -9.01 4.28 -18.33
CA LEU A 130 -9.08 3.17 -17.38
C LEU A 130 -8.53 1.89 -18.01
N VAL A 131 -8.23 0.90 -17.18
CA VAL A 131 -7.78 -0.43 -17.60
C VAL A 131 -8.98 -1.36 -17.73
N GLU A 132 -9.15 -1.95 -18.91
CA GLU A 132 -10.22 -2.91 -19.22
C GLU A 132 -9.71 -4.34 -19.37
N PHE A 133 -10.44 -5.30 -18.78
CA PHE A 133 -10.17 -6.73 -18.88
C PHE A 133 -10.16 -7.23 -20.34
N ALA A 134 -11.14 -6.81 -21.13
CA ALA A 134 -11.30 -7.25 -22.52
C ALA A 134 -10.06 -6.91 -23.37
N LYS A 135 -9.49 -5.72 -23.18
CA LYS A 135 -8.30 -5.24 -23.90
C LYS A 135 -7.05 -6.05 -23.54
N LEU A 136 -6.84 -6.31 -22.25
CA LEU A 136 -5.73 -7.15 -21.78
C LEU A 136 -5.85 -8.59 -22.30
N ASN A 137 -7.06 -9.13 -22.31
CA ASN A 137 -7.34 -10.47 -22.83
C ASN A 137 -7.18 -10.57 -24.36
N ASP A 138 -7.51 -9.51 -25.10
CA ASP A 138 -7.21 -9.41 -26.53
C ASP A 138 -5.70 -9.42 -26.76
N GLY A 139 -4.93 -8.66 -25.98
CA GLY A 139 -3.47 -8.68 -26.02
C GLY A 139 -2.88 -10.08 -25.76
N LEU A 140 -3.44 -10.80 -24.78
CA LEU A 140 -3.08 -12.19 -24.49
C LEU A 140 -3.34 -13.11 -25.71
N THR A 141 -4.49 -12.93 -26.37
CA THR A 141 -4.84 -13.68 -27.58
C THR A 141 -3.89 -13.37 -28.75
N LYS A 142 -3.40 -12.12 -28.86
CA LYS A 142 -2.44 -11.72 -29.90
C LYS A 142 -1.07 -12.34 -29.65
N ILE A 143 -0.57 -12.28 -28.41
CA ILE A 143 0.76 -12.82 -28.10
C ILE A 143 0.82 -14.34 -28.28
N ARG A 144 -0.30 -15.05 -28.15
CA ARG A 144 -0.41 -16.50 -28.39
C ARG A 144 0.14 -16.94 -29.77
N LYS A 145 0.09 -16.05 -30.77
CA LYS A 145 0.52 -16.35 -32.15
C LYS A 145 2.03 -16.19 -32.37
N VAL A 146 2.76 -15.68 -31.39
CA VAL A 146 4.21 -15.48 -31.44
C VAL A 146 4.89 -16.62 -30.71
N ASP A 147 5.98 -17.17 -31.22
CA ASP A 147 6.60 -18.38 -30.63
C ASP A 147 7.73 -18.07 -29.61
N GLU A 148 8.35 -16.89 -29.68
CA GLU A 148 9.51 -16.54 -28.84
C GLU A 148 9.20 -16.20 -27.35
N PRO A 149 8.05 -15.60 -26.97
CA PRO A 149 7.79 -15.24 -25.57
C PRO A 149 7.71 -16.44 -24.65
N THR A 150 8.41 -16.37 -23.51
CA THR A 150 8.45 -17.42 -22.47
C THR A 150 7.85 -16.97 -21.15
N LEU A 151 7.72 -15.65 -20.93
CA LEU A 151 7.06 -15.10 -19.75
C LEU A 151 5.86 -14.22 -20.14
N LEU A 152 4.81 -14.24 -19.33
CA LEU A 152 3.67 -13.34 -19.44
C LEU A 152 3.64 -12.40 -18.24
N VAL A 153 3.49 -11.10 -18.51
CA VAL A 153 3.46 -10.03 -17.50
C VAL A 153 2.38 -9.01 -17.88
N PHE A 154 1.60 -8.56 -16.90
CA PHE A 154 0.51 -7.59 -17.09
C PHE A 154 0.68 -6.37 -16.17
N PRO A 155 1.54 -5.40 -16.54
CA PRO A 155 1.88 -4.25 -15.69
C PRO A 155 0.69 -3.45 -15.15
N ASP A 156 -0.34 -3.27 -15.97
CA ASP A 156 -1.49 -2.41 -15.65
C ASP A 156 -2.65 -3.18 -15.02
N ALA A 157 -2.55 -4.52 -14.89
CA ALA A 157 -3.68 -5.34 -14.45
C ALA A 157 -4.17 -4.98 -13.05
N THR A 158 -3.29 -4.53 -12.16
CA THR A 158 -3.64 -4.12 -10.78
C THR A 158 -4.59 -2.92 -10.73
N SER A 159 -4.73 -2.19 -11.84
CA SER A 159 -5.67 -1.07 -11.96
C SER A 159 -7.02 -1.45 -12.58
N LEU A 160 -7.30 -2.75 -12.74
CA LEU A 160 -8.65 -3.24 -13.05
C LEU A 160 -9.60 -2.92 -11.89
N ASN A 161 -10.84 -2.54 -12.19
CA ASN A 161 -11.83 -2.17 -11.18
C ASN A 161 -12.39 -3.36 -10.36
N SER A 162 -12.08 -4.59 -10.76
CA SER A 162 -12.59 -5.81 -10.12
C SER A 162 -11.49 -6.86 -9.96
N ASP A 163 -11.39 -7.39 -8.75
CA ASP A 163 -10.53 -8.53 -8.42
C ASP A 163 -10.91 -9.79 -9.21
N THR A 164 -12.21 -9.98 -9.49
CA THR A 164 -12.72 -11.09 -10.28
C THR A 164 -12.20 -11.04 -11.71
N ASP A 165 -12.24 -9.86 -12.35
CA ASP A 165 -11.67 -9.66 -13.69
C ASP A 165 -10.15 -9.84 -13.69
N PHE A 166 -9.47 -9.33 -12.66
CA PHE A 166 -8.03 -9.49 -12.47
C PHE A 166 -7.62 -10.97 -12.41
N TYR A 167 -8.25 -11.78 -11.56
CA TYR A 167 -7.91 -13.20 -11.48
C TYR A 167 -8.41 -14.01 -12.68
N SER A 168 -9.48 -13.57 -13.36
CA SER A 168 -9.93 -14.16 -14.62
C SER A 168 -8.88 -14.01 -15.72
N LEU A 169 -8.18 -12.87 -15.78
CA LEU A 169 -7.06 -12.66 -16.70
C LEU A 169 -5.93 -13.64 -16.43
N TYR A 170 -5.56 -13.84 -15.17
CA TYR A 170 -4.54 -14.82 -14.80
C TYR A 170 -4.97 -16.27 -15.02
N ASN A 171 -6.25 -16.62 -14.85
CA ASN A 171 -6.78 -17.93 -15.23
C ASN A 171 -6.62 -18.16 -16.74
N ASN A 172 -6.89 -17.15 -17.57
CA ASN A 172 -6.68 -17.24 -19.02
C ASN A 172 -5.20 -17.37 -19.38
N ALA A 173 -4.32 -16.62 -18.70
CA ALA A 173 -2.88 -16.70 -18.90
C ALA A 173 -2.32 -18.10 -18.51
N LEU A 174 -2.75 -18.65 -17.38
CA LEU A 174 -2.37 -20.00 -16.93
C LEU A 174 -2.88 -21.08 -17.90
N THR A 175 -4.09 -20.94 -18.41
CA THR A 175 -4.65 -21.83 -19.44
C THR A 175 -3.78 -21.80 -20.69
N GLN A 176 -3.42 -20.62 -21.19
CA GLN A 176 -2.54 -20.51 -22.35
C GLN A 176 -1.15 -21.12 -22.09
N CYS A 177 -0.56 -20.89 -20.92
CA CYS A 177 0.73 -21.50 -20.57
C CYS A 177 0.65 -23.03 -20.52
N ASN A 178 -0.46 -23.59 -20.04
CA ASN A 178 -0.68 -25.04 -20.03
C ASN A 178 -0.82 -25.63 -21.44
N GLU A 179 -1.54 -24.94 -22.32
CA GLU A 179 -1.78 -25.38 -23.69
C GLU A 179 -0.54 -25.31 -24.58
N LEU A 180 0.27 -24.24 -24.44
CA LEU A 180 1.47 -24.04 -25.25
C LEU A 180 2.73 -24.71 -24.66
N GLN A 181 2.79 -24.87 -23.33
CA GLN A 181 3.87 -25.51 -22.56
C GLN A 181 5.26 -24.86 -22.67
N ASP A 182 5.38 -23.76 -23.40
CA ASP A 182 6.60 -22.96 -23.59
C ASP A 182 6.64 -21.70 -22.69
N ARG A 183 5.51 -21.34 -22.08
CA ARG A 183 5.32 -20.09 -21.32
C ARG A 183 5.09 -20.30 -19.83
N PHE A 184 5.36 -19.23 -19.09
CA PHE A 184 5.16 -19.14 -17.65
C PHE A 184 4.64 -17.75 -17.27
N THR A 185 3.62 -17.64 -16.43
CA THR A 185 3.05 -16.34 -16.04
C THR A 185 3.54 -15.89 -14.67
N ILE A 186 3.91 -14.62 -14.54
CA ILE A 186 4.27 -14.02 -13.25
C ILE A 186 3.06 -13.24 -12.76
N ILE A 187 2.59 -13.56 -11.57
CA ILE A 187 1.31 -13.11 -11.05
C ILE A 187 1.54 -12.14 -9.89
N ASP A 188 0.91 -10.98 -9.98
CA ASP A 188 0.82 -10.04 -8.86
C ASP A 188 -0.41 -10.31 -8.00
N THR A 189 -0.44 -9.78 -6.78
CA THR A 189 -1.66 -9.69 -5.99
C THR A 189 -2.51 -8.51 -6.47
N TYR A 190 -3.83 -8.62 -6.38
CA TYR A 190 -4.75 -7.54 -6.79
C TYR A 190 -4.54 -6.26 -5.97
N SER A 191 -4.28 -6.41 -4.68
CA SER A 191 -3.94 -5.33 -3.76
C SER A 191 -2.73 -5.71 -2.91
N ASP A 192 -2.15 -4.69 -2.28
CA ASP A 192 -1.08 -4.82 -1.29
C ASP A 192 -1.44 -4.20 0.06
N GLU A 193 -2.71 -3.87 0.28
CA GLU A 193 -3.19 -3.28 1.53
C GLU A 193 -2.90 -4.24 2.70
N GLU A 194 -2.32 -3.68 3.76
CA GLU A 194 -2.04 -4.40 4.99
C GLU A 194 -3.37 -4.89 5.58
N TYR A 195 -3.50 -6.19 5.79
CA TYR A 195 -4.70 -6.76 6.40
C TYR A 195 -4.78 -6.32 7.87
N THR A 196 -5.49 -5.23 8.16
CA THR A 196 -5.55 -4.65 9.52
C THR A 196 -6.63 -5.28 10.40
N ASN A 197 -7.48 -6.18 9.86
CA ASN A 197 -8.63 -6.77 10.56
C ASN A 197 -9.67 -5.75 11.09
N ASP A 198 -9.49 -4.45 10.82
CA ASP A 198 -10.26 -3.36 11.45
C ASP A 198 -11.43 -2.86 10.57
N SER A 199 -11.45 -3.24 9.29
CA SER A 199 -12.51 -2.85 8.36
C SER A 199 -13.03 -4.02 7.50
N ASN A 200 -14.36 -4.12 7.37
CA ASN A 200 -15.07 -5.18 6.63
C ASN A 200 -14.99 -5.01 5.09
N THR A 201 -14.08 -4.17 4.60
CA THR A 201 -13.88 -3.83 3.18
C THR A 201 -12.50 -4.23 2.65
N ASP A 202 -11.54 -4.58 3.52
CA ASP A 202 -10.19 -4.95 3.11
C ASP A 202 -10.18 -6.36 2.50
N VAL A 203 -9.80 -6.44 1.22
CA VAL A 203 -9.58 -7.73 0.55
C VAL A 203 -8.25 -8.29 1.02
N ASN A 204 -8.29 -9.37 1.82
CA ASN A 204 -7.09 -10.11 2.16
C ASN A 204 -6.42 -10.58 0.83
N PRO A 205 -5.19 -10.11 0.51
CA PRO A 205 -4.54 -10.38 -0.76
C PRO A 205 -4.18 -11.86 -0.94
N ASP A 206 -3.89 -12.58 0.16
CA ASP A 206 -3.62 -14.02 0.11
C ASP A 206 -4.89 -14.81 -0.20
N ALA A 207 -6.00 -14.49 0.46
CA ALA A 207 -7.29 -15.15 0.24
C ALA A 207 -7.83 -14.87 -1.16
N ALA A 208 -7.67 -13.64 -1.66
CA ALA A 208 -8.11 -13.22 -2.98
C ALA A 208 -7.42 -14.02 -4.09
N VAL A 209 -6.09 -14.15 -4.06
CA VAL A 209 -5.35 -15.00 -5.01
C VAL A 209 -5.83 -16.44 -4.95
N ARG A 210 -6.00 -16.96 -3.74
CA ARG A 210 -6.36 -18.37 -3.51
C ARG A 210 -7.79 -18.69 -3.95
N ASN A 211 -8.71 -17.74 -3.84
CA ASN A 211 -10.12 -17.91 -4.22
C ASN A 211 -10.42 -17.47 -5.65
N GLY A 212 -9.63 -16.55 -6.23
CA GLY A 212 -9.82 -16.04 -7.59
C GLY A 212 -9.22 -16.95 -8.66
N ILE A 213 -8.08 -17.59 -8.39
CA ILE A 213 -7.45 -18.52 -9.35
C ILE A 213 -8.03 -19.92 -9.15
N ASN A 214 -9.02 -20.30 -9.96
CA ASN A 214 -9.83 -21.52 -9.76
C ASN A 214 -9.54 -22.62 -10.79
N LEU A 215 -8.25 -22.90 -11.02
CA LEU A 215 -7.80 -23.93 -11.94
C LEU A 215 -7.24 -25.17 -11.21
N GLU A 216 -7.27 -26.30 -11.91
CA GLU A 216 -6.68 -27.55 -11.45
C GLU A 216 -5.14 -27.48 -11.39
N LYS A 217 -4.52 -28.41 -10.65
CA LYS A 217 -3.07 -28.39 -10.38
C LYS A 217 -2.20 -28.31 -11.64
N ASP A 218 -2.66 -28.89 -12.75
CA ASP A 218 -1.90 -28.99 -13.99
C ASP A 218 -1.75 -27.63 -14.68
N TYR A 219 -2.60 -26.66 -14.36
CA TYR A 219 -2.48 -25.27 -14.79
C TYR A 219 -1.61 -24.46 -13.81
N LEU A 220 -1.82 -24.65 -12.51
CA LEU A 220 -1.14 -23.88 -11.45
C LEU A 220 0.39 -23.99 -11.49
N LYS A 221 0.94 -25.08 -12.03
CA LYS A 221 2.40 -25.24 -12.17
C LYS A 221 3.04 -24.19 -13.09
N TYR A 222 2.29 -23.56 -13.99
CA TYR A 222 2.80 -22.61 -14.98
C TYR A 222 2.79 -21.15 -14.52
N GLY A 223 2.53 -20.87 -13.25
CA GLY A 223 2.63 -19.52 -12.72
C GLY A 223 3.26 -19.44 -11.34
N ALA A 224 3.72 -18.25 -10.97
CA ALA A 224 4.23 -17.94 -9.64
C ALA A 224 3.70 -16.57 -9.20
N VAL A 225 3.21 -16.51 -7.96
CA VAL A 225 2.69 -15.27 -7.36
C VAL A 225 3.79 -14.62 -6.53
N TYR A 226 3.90 -13.30 -6.60
CA TYR A 226 4.84 -12.51 -5.81
C TYR A 226 4.12 -11.41 -5.01
N PHE A 227 4.48 -11.28 -3.74
CA PHE A 227 3.89 -10.33 -2.79
C PHE A 227 4.98 -9.81 -1.84
N PRO A 228 4.93 -8.56 -1.35
CA PRO A 228 3.99 -7.50 -1.70
C PRO A 228 4.51 -6.61 -2.85
N TYR A 229 3.85 -5.48 -3.07
CA TYR A 229 4.35 -4.44 -3.98
C TYR A 229 5.63 -3.82 -3.45
N ILE A 230 6.28 -3.03 -4.30
CA ILE A 230 7.60 -2.46 -4.03
C ILE A 230 7.58 -0.94 -4.24
N HIS A 231 8.18 -0.22 -3.29
CA HIS A 231 8.48 1.20 -3.46
C HIS A 231 9.80 1.35 -4.19
N THR A 232 9.78 2.14 -5.25
CA THR A 232 10.92 2.34 -6.15
C THR A 232 11.51 3.74 -6.02
N ILE A 233 12.72 3.91 -6.53
CA ILE A 233 13.40 5.23 -6.65
C ILE A 233 13.11 5.93 -7.98
N LEU A 234 12.10 5.45 -8.73
CA LEU A 234 11.72 6.06 -10.00
C LEU A 234 11.02 7.39 -9.76
N ASP A 235 11.19 8.34 -10.70
CA ASP A 235 10.56 9.65 -10.64
C ASP A 235 9.19 9.63 -11.34
N TYR A 236 8.18 10.26 -10.72
CA TYR A 236 6.89 10.47 -11.38
C TYR A 236 7.06 11.37 -12.60
N ALA A 237 6.40 11.01 -13.70
CA ALA A 237 6.10 11.96 -14.77
C ALA A 237 4.98 12.89 -14.30
N TYR A 238 5.17 14.20 -14.43
CA TYR A 238 4.16 15.21 -14.11
C TYR A 238 4.36 16.46 -14.98
N ASP A 239 3.29 17.24 -15.12
CA ASP A 239 3.36 18.56 -15.78
C ASP A 239 3.51 19.66 -14.72
N GLU A 240 4.64 20.37 -14.73
CA GLU A 240 4.94 21.49 -13.83
C GLU A 240 3.89 22.62 -13.91
N SER A 241 3.12 22.71 -15.00
CA SER A 241 2.03 23.69 -15.14
C SER A 241 0.79 23.35 -14.31
N GLN A 242 0.64 22.08 -13.92
CA GLN A 242 -0.51 21.59 -13.15
C GLN A 242 -0.22 21.53 -11.65
N ILE A 243 1.05 21.41 -11.25
CA ILE A 243 1.43 21.31 -9.84
C ILE A 243 1.23 22.61 -9.09
N ASP A 244 0.39 22.57 -8.06
CA ASP A 244 0.16 23.66 -7.12
C ASP A 244 1.15 23.59 -5.94
N VAL A 245 1.84 24.70 -5.71
CA VAL A 245 2.73 24.92 -4.56
C VAL A 245 2.04 25.90 -3.62
N THR A 246 1.54 25.39 -2.51
CA THR A 246 0.82 26.18 -1.50
C THR A 246 1.80 26.60 -0.41
N GLN A 247 2.08 27.89 -0.33
CA GLN A 247 2.89 28.49 0.72
C GLN A 247 1.99 28.98 1.84
N SER A 248 2.18 28.45 3.03
CA SER A 248 1.50 28.86 4.25
C SER A 248 2.52 29.29 5.30
N VAL A 249 2.16 30.34 6.02
CA VAL A 249 2.83 30.71 7.27
C VAL A 249 1.94 30.30 8.43
N SER A 250 2.51 29.70 9.46
CA SER A 250 1.76 29.39 10.67
C SER A 250 1.17 30.68 11.24
N ALA A 251 -0.12 30.63 11.60
CA ALA A 251 -0.76 31.77 12.23
C ALA A 251 -0.08 32.04 13.58
N PRO A 252 0.20 33.31 13.93
CA PRO A 252 0.42 33.70 15.32
C PRO A 252 -0.74 33.18 16.19
N VAL A 253 -0.49 32.94 17.48
CA VAL A 253 -1.53 32.53 18.44
C VAL A 253 -2.73 33.46 18.30
N ASP A 254 -3.90 32.91 17.99
CA ASP A 254 -5.13 33.69 17.90
C ASP A 254 -5.60 34.05 19.32
N VAL A 255 -5.30 35.29 19.69
CA VAL A 255 -5.62 35.85 21.00
C VAL A 255 -7.13 35.86 21.23
N ARG A 256 -7.91 36.20 20.20
CA ARG A 256 -9.38 36.18 20.24
C ARG A 256 -9.92 34.77 20.50
N GLN A 257 -9.43 33.76 19.78
CA GLN A 257 -9.88 32.37 19.98
C GLN A 257 -9.49 31.84 21.36
N SER A 258 -8.33 32.25 21.89
CA SER A 258 -7.87 31.85 23.23
C SER A 258 -8.82 32.36 24.32
N VAL A 259 -9.31 33.60 24.19
CA VAL A 259 -10.31 34.16 25.11
C VAL A 259 -11.70 33.55 24.88
N GLN A 260 -12.08 33.26 23.64
CA GLN A 260 -13.34 32.57 23.32
C GLN A 260 -13.42 31.19 23.99
N ASN A 261 -12.34 30.40 23.96
CA ASN A 261 -12.32 29.09 24.62
C ASN A 261 -12.56 29.20 26.14
N ILE A 262 -12.05 30.24 26.79
CA ILE A 262 -12.29 30.50 28.21
C ILE A 262 -13.76 30.84 28.46
N ALA A 263 -14.38 31.63 27.57
CA ALA A 263 -15.80 31.95 27.65
C ALA A 263 -16.69 30.70 27.49
N ASP A 264 -16.35 29.84 26.53
CA ASP A 264 -17.06 28.60 26.23
C ASP A 264 -16.97 27.58 27.39
N ASP A 265 -15.90 27.62 28.19
CA ASP A 265 -15.67 26.75 29.35
C ASP A 265 -16.45 27.20 30.62
N ILE A 266 -17.09 28.38 30.61
CA ILE A 266 -17.88 28.86 31.76
C ILE A 266 -19.23 28.14 31.80
N ASP A 267 -19.38 27.21 32.74
CA ASP A 267 -20.65 26.54 33.01
C ASP A 267 -21.51 27.32 34.02
N THR A 268 -22.63 27.86 33.56
CA THR A 268 -23.60 28.58 34.42
C THR A 268 -24.60 27.65 35.12
N SER A 269 -24.73 26.39 34.70
CA SER A 269 -25.72 25.44 35.24
C SER A 269 -25.37 24.94 36.65
N THR A 270 -24.08 24.94 36.99
CA THR A 270 -23.60 24.66 38.35
C THR A 270 -24.18 25.65 39.37
N LEU A 271 -24.27 26.94 39.02
CA LEU A 271 -24.84 27.96 39.90
C LEU A 271 -26.35 27.75 40.14
N ASP A 272 -27.10 27.36 39.11
CA ASP A 272 -28.54 27.07 39.23
C ASP A 272 -28.80 25.91 40.21
N THR A 273 -27.95 24.89 40.17
CA THR A 273 -28.02 23.74 41.08
C THR A 273 -27.75 24.18 42.52
N LEU A 274 -26.74 25.01 42.74
CA LEU A 274 -26.38 25.52 44.06
C LEU A 274 -27.47 26.45 44.65
N ILE A 275 -28.09 27.29 43.83
CA ILE A 275 -29.22 28.15 44.23
C ILE A 275 -30.43 27.28 44.59
N THR A 276 -30.72 26.23 43.80
CA THR A 276 -31.81 25.30 44.08
C THR A 276 -31.60 24.56 45.40
N ASP A 277 -30.38 24.09 45.66
CA ASP A 277 -30.03 23.46 46.94
C ASP A 277 -30.18 24.41 48.12
N LEU A 278 -29.84 25.69 47.93
CA LEU A 278 -30.01 26.72 48.95
C LEU A 278 -31.49 26.99 49.26
N ASN A 279 -32.34 27.07 48.23
CA ASN A 279 -33.80 27.20 48.40
C ASN A 279 -34.42 25.99 49.13
N ASN A 280 -33.91 24.79 48.87
CA ASN A 280 -34.33 23.59 49.60
C ASN A 280 -33.95 23.67 51.09
N LEU A 281 -32.74 24.15 51.41
CA LEU A 281 -32.32 24.37 52.79
C LEU A 281 -33.12 25.46 53.51
N GLU A 282 -33.50 26.54 52.83
CA GLU A 282 -34.44 27.54 53.38
C GLU A 282 -35.78 26.89 53.77
N THR A 283 -36.29 26.01 52.91
CA THR A 283 -37.52 25.26 53.17
C THR A 283 -37.36 24.34 54.39
N ASP A 284 -36.22 23.67 54.53
CA ASP A 284 -35.92 22.80 55.68
C ASP A 284 -35.80 23.59 56.99
N VAL A 285 -35.17 24.76 56.97
CA VAL A 285 -35.09 25.67 58.14
C VAL A 285 -36.48 26.15 58.55
N THR A 286 -37.33 26.49 57.58
CA THR A 286 -38.72 26.93 57.83
C THR A 286 -39.55 25.80 58.48
N ASN A 287 -39.27 24.55 58.12
CA ASN A 287 -40.00 23.37 58.60
C ASN A 287 -39.42 22.76 59.90
N ALA A 288 -38.31 23.27 60.42
CA ALA A 288 -37.65 22.74 61.62
C ALA A 288 -38.57 22.84 62.86
N ALA A 289 -38.55 21.82 63.73
CA ALA A 289 -39.38 21.76 64.95
C ALA A 289 -38.75 22.55 66.13
N GLY A 290 -38.33 23.80 65.86
CA GLY A 290 -37.78 24.74 66.84
C GLY A 290 -36.28 25.03 66.68
N ASP A 291 -35.76 25.95 67.51
CA ASP A 291 -34.40 26.50 67.41
C ASP A 291 -33.28 25.43 67.29
N PRO A 292 -33.27 24.32 68.05
CA PRO A 292 -32.18 23.34 67.97
C PRO A 292 -32.08 22.61 66.62
N GLU A 293 -33.21 22.36 65.94
CA GLU A 293 -33.24 21.71 64.63
C GLU A 293 -32.83 22.69 63.52
N ALA A 294 -33.24 23.96 63.61
CA ALA A 294 -32.84 25.01 62.67
C ALA A 294 -31.33 25.32 62.76
N VAL A 295 -30.78 25.40 63.98
CA VAL A 295 -29.34 25.61 64.21
C VAL A 295 -28.49 24.45 63.68
N ALA A 296 -29.02 23.22 63.70
CA ALA A 296 -28.31 22.05 63.17
C ALA A 296 -28.08 22.10 61.64
N LEU A 297 -28.84 22.93 60.92
CA LEU A 297 -28.72 23.15 59.46
C LEU A 297 -27.71 24.27 59.10
N ILE A 298 -27.24 25.06 60.07
CA ILE A 298 -26.25 26.13 59.83
C ILE A 298 -24.97 25.63 59.15
N PRO A 299 -24.37 24.48 59.54
CA PRO A 299 -23.20 23.94 58.85
C PRO A 299 -23.46 23.64 57.37
N ASP A 300 -24.66 23.14 57.04
CA ASP A 300 -25.06 22.82 55.67
C ASP A 300 -25.31 24.10 54.85
N LEU A 301 -25.95 25.11 55.44
CA LEU A 301 -26.08 26.45 54.85
C LEU A 301 -24.71 27.07 54.56
N LYS A 302 -23.81 27.09 55.55
CA LYS A 302 -22.44 27.59 55.36
C LYS A 302 -21.69 26.80 54.30
N SER A 303 -21.87 25.49 54.25
CA SER A 303 -21.28 24.62 53.22
C SER A 303 -21.76 25.02 51.82
N LYS A 304 -23.08 25.23 51.63
CA LYS A 304 -23.65 25.68 50.36
C LYS A 304 -23.21 27.09 49.96
N ILE A 305 -23.17 28.03 50.89
CA ILE A 305 -22.66 29.38 50.63
C ILE A 305 -21.17 29.32 50.22
N ASN A 306 -20.35 28.49 50.88
CA ASN A 306 -18.95 28.28 50.50
C ASN A 306 -18.80 27.63 49.11
N GLN A 307 -19.71 26.73 48.71
CA GLN A 307 -19.73 26.17 47.36
C GLN A 307 -20.04 27.25 46.31
N ILE A 308 -20.98 28.16 46.59
CA ILE A 308 -21.28 29.31 45.72
C ILE A 308 -20.08 30.26 45.64
N ILE A 309 -19.45 30.59 46.77
CA ILE A 309 -18.21 31.41 46.79
C ILE A 309 -17.10 30.74 45.96
N SER A 310 -16.93 29.42 46.10
CA SER A 310 -15.93 28.67 45.33
C SER A 310 -16.21 28.72 43.82
N TYR A 311 -17.49 28.63 43.42
CA TYR A 311 -17.90 28.79 42.03
C TYR A 311 -17.57 30.19 41.50
N ILE A 312 -17.94 31.24 42.26
CA ILE A 312 -17.66 32.64 41.89
C ILE A 312 -16.17 32.92 41.76
N ASN A 313 -15.35 32.38 42.67
CA ASN A 313 -13.89 32.49 42.59
C ASN A 313 -13.32 31.76 41.36
N GLY A 314 -13.88 30.61 41.00
CA GLY A 314 -13.53 29.90 39.77
C GLY A 314 -13.82 30.73 38.52
N LEU A 315 -15.01 31.33 38.46
CA LEU A 315 -15.40 32.24 37.39
C LEU A 315 -14.46 33.46 37.32
N SER A 316 -14.18 34.10 38.46
CA SER A 316 -13.26 35.24 38.53
C SER A 316 -11.86 34.88 38.02
N ASN A 317 -11.34 33.69 38.32
CA ASN A 317 -10.06 33.23 37.79
C ASN A 317 -10.09 33.06 36.27
N ASN A 318 -11.18 32.52 35.72
CA ASN A 318 -11.34 32.38 34.27
C ASN A 318 -11.38 33.75 33.59
N LEU A 319 -12.19 34.69 34.09
CA LEU A 319 -12.29 36.04 33.54
C LEU A 319 -10.98 36.82 33.68
N ASN A 320 -10.25 36.67 34.80
CA ASN A 320 -8.92 37.25 34.96
C ASN A 320 -7.89 36.64 33.99
N SER A 321 -8.00 35.35 33.69
CA SER A 321 -7.16 34.70 32.66
C SER A 321 -7.43 35.28 31.27
N ALA A 322 -8.70 35.57 30.94
CA ALA A 322 -9.07 36.28 29.73
C ALA A 322 -8.48 37.71 29.68
N LEU A 323 -8.50 38.43 30.80
CA LEU A 323 -7.90 39.76 30.92
C LEU A 323 -6.37 39.74 30.75
N ASP A 324 -5.68 38.76 31.34
CA ASP A 324 -4.23 38.63 31.20
C ASP A 324 -3.83 38.39 29.75
N ILE A 325 -4.60 37.57 29.02
CA ILE A 325 -4.41 37.32 27.59
C ILE A 325 -4.60 38.61 26.78
N ALA A 326 -5.69 39.35 27.03
CA ALA A 326 -5.97 40.61 26.32
C ALA A 326 -4.92 41.70 26.62
N ARG A 327 -4.54 41.87 27.90
CA ARG A 327 -3.53 42.85 28.34
C ARG A 327 -2.13 42.52 27.83
N ALA A 328 -1.80 41.25 27.66
CA ALA A 328 -0.52 40.83 27.09
C ALA A 328 -0.39 41.17 25.59
N ASP A 329 -1.51 41.14 24.85
CA ASP A 329 -1.55 41.57 23.44
C ASP A 329 -1.44 43.11 23.30
N GLY A 330 -2.01 43.85 24.25
CA GLY A 330 -2.00 45.32 24.26
C GLY A 330 -3.02 45.94 23.29
N SER A 331 -4.01 45.16 22.87
CA SER A 331 -5.22 45.62 22.19
C SER A 331 -6.43 45.53 23.13
N ALA A 332 -7.52 46.24 22.82
CA ALA A 332 -8.78 46.22 23.60
C ALA A 332 -8.68 46.68 25.09
N ASP A 333 -7.79 47.63 25.41
CA ASP A 333 -7.62 48.17 26.78
C ASP A 333 -8.91 48.72 27.39
N THR A 334 -9.81 49.30 26.57
CA THR A 334 -11.06 49.90 27.07
C THR A 334 -12.02 48.81 27.56
N GLU A 335 -12.20 47.78 26.74
CA GLU A 335 -13.04 46.62 27.01
C GLU A 335 -12.46 45.77 28.16
N ALA A 336 -11.12 45.60 28.21
CA ALA A 336 -10.45 44.91 29.29
C ALA A 336 -10.63 45.62 30.64
N ASN A 337 -10.54 46.96 30.67
CA ASN A 337 -10.79 47.73 31.89
C ASN A 337 -12.26 47.69 32.31
N ALA A 338 -13.20 47.61 31.35
CA ALA A 338 -14.62 47.43 31.65
C ALA A 338 -14.90 46.07 32.29
N LEU A 339 -14.35 44.97 31.74
CA LEU A 339 -14.48 43.64 32.31
C LEU A 339 -13.83 43.53 33.70
N ASP A 340 -12.66 44.14 33.90
CA ASP A 340 -11.99 44.21 35.21
C ASP A 340 -12.85 44.91 36.26
N THR A 341 -13.43 46.06 35.89
CA THR A 341 -14.39 46.78 36.75
C THR A 341 -15.61 45.93 37.06
N TRP A 342 -16.14 45.22 36.06
CA TRP A 342 -17.28 44.33 36.25
C TRP A 342 -16.95 43.18 37.22
N ILE A 343 -15.79 42.54 37.12
CA ILE A 343 -15.37 41.46 38.04
C ILE A 343 -15.38 41.97 39.48
N THR A 344 -14.80 43.16 39.73
CA THR A 344 -14.77 43.76 41.07
C THR A 344 -16.17 44.09 41.58
N ASP A 345 -16.98 44.79 40.79
CA ASP A 345 -18.30 45.27 41.21
C ASP A 345 -19.33 44.13 41.37
N ASN A 346 -19.17 43.04 40.61
CA ASN A 346 -20.16 41.97 40.53
C ASN A 346 -19.74 40.69 41.26
N LEU A 347 -18.51 40.22 41.09
CA LEU A 347 -18.07 38.95 41.67
C LEU A 347 -17.41 39.14 43.04
N GLU A 348 -16.43 40.03 43.14
CA GLU A 348 -15.69 40.25 44.38
C GLU A 348 -16.59 40.84 45.48
N GLN A 349 -17.44 41.81 45.12
CA GLN A 349 -18.43 42.38 46.02
C GLN A 349 -19.43 41.33 46.52
N THR A 350 -19.92 40.45 45.63
CA THR A 350 -20.84 39.36 46.02
C THR A 350 -20.17 38.37 46.97
N VAL A 351 -18.92 37.96 46.70
CA VAL A 351 -18.16 37.10 47.62
C VAL A 351 -18.01 37.75 48.99
N LEU A 352 -17.74 39.05 49.05
CA LEU A 352 -17.64 39.79 50.29
C LEU A 352 -18.97 39.80 51.06
N ASP A 353 -20.09 39.98 50.39
CA ASP A 353 -21.42 39.97 51.02
C ASP A 353 -21.87 38.57 51.46
N LEU A 354 -21.55 37.52 50.69
CA LEU A 354 -21.76 36.12 51.08
C LEU A 354 -20.95 35.73 52.32
N ASN A 355 -19.70 36.19 52.43
CA ASN A 355 -18.89 35.97 53.63
C ASN A 355 -19.49 36.67 54.86
N LYS A 356 -20.05 37.87 54.71
CA LYS A 356 -20.78 38.52 55.81
C LYS A 356 -22.02 37.71 56.22
N SER A 357 -22.73 37.09 55.28
CA SER A 357 -23.85 36.19 55.60
C SER A 357 -23.39 34.95 56.37
N ILE A 358 -22.24 34.36 56.03
CA ILE A 358 -21.63 33.26 56.80
C ILE A 358 -21.33 33.71 58.24
N ASP A 359 -20.82 34.91 58.44
CA ASP A 359 -20.51 35.47 59.77
C ASP A 359 -21.76 35.76 60.60
N ARG A 360 -22.88 36.10 59.94
CA ARG A 360 -24.17 36.36 60.60
C ARG A 360 -24.87 35.08 61.09
N LEU A 361 -24.58 33.92 60.49
CA LEU A 361 -25.14 32.62 60.91
C LEU A 361 -24.38 32.03 62.10
N ASN A 362 -24.92 32.09 63.32
CA ASN A 362 -24.26 31.63 64.55
C ASN A 362 -24.98 30.49 65.28
N ALA A 363 -24.21 29.67 66.01
CA ALA A 363 -24.72 28.48 66.69
C ALA A 363 -25.64 28.78 67.90
N ASP A 364 -25.75 30.05 68.30
CA ASP A 364 -26.63 30.56 69.36
C ASP A 364 -27.82 31.36 68.81
N ASP A 365 -28.06 31.33 67.49
CA ASP A 365 -29.20 32.00 66.87
C ASP A 365 -30.53 31.24 67.06
N THR A 366 -31.62 31.98 66.95
CA THR A 366 -33.00 31.46 66.93
C THR A 366 -33.42 31.13 65.50
N GLN A 367 -34.36 30.21 65.33
CA GLN A 367 -34.93 29.84 64.04
C GLN A 367 -35.33 31.08 63.21
N SER A 368 -36.05 32.04 63.82
CA SER A 368 -36.46 33.27 63.12
C SER A 368 -35.32 34.18 62.68
N LYS A 369 -34.14 34.13 63.32
CA LYS A 369 -32.97 34.91 62.88
C LYS A 369 -32.32 34.25 61.67
N ILE A 370 -32.22 32.92 61.68
CA ILE A 370 -31.70 32.13 60.55
C ILE A 370 -32.63 32.33 59.35
N GLU A 371 -33.96 32.18 59.54
CA GLU A 371 -34.97 32.44 58.51
C GLU A 371 -34.87 33.85 57.94
N ASN A 372 -34.71 34.88 58.77
CA ASN A 372 -34.56 36.25 58.28
C ASN A 372 -33.26 36.45 57.46
N GLU A 373 -32.18 35.75 57.77
CA GLU A 373 -30.92 35.86 57.01
C GLU A 373 -31.03 35.15 55.65
N ILE A 374 -31.83 34.10 55.54
CA ILE A 374 -31.99 33.29 54.32
C ILE A 374 -33.37 33.46 53.67
N SER A 375 -34.08 34.57 53.93
CA SER A 375 -35.40 34.80 53.34
C SER A 375 -35.33 35.76 52.17
N ILE A 376 -36.06 35.43 51.10
CA ILE A 376 -36.21 36.33 49.93
C ILE A 376 -36.89 37.65 50.28
N ASN A 377 -37.56 37.76 51.44
CA ASN A 377 -38.32 38.95 51.84
C ASN A 377 -37.60 39.82 52.88
N GLN A 378 -36.37 39.46 53.25
CA GLN A 378 -35.53 40.22 54.18
C GLN A 378 -34.14 40.46 53.59
N PRO A 379 -33.44 41.54 53.99
CA PRO A 379 -32.05 41.75 53.60
C PRO A 379 -31.16 40.68 54.22
N GLY A 380 -30.35 39.99 53.42
CA GLY A 380 -29.57 38.83 53.86
C GLY A 380 -28.84 38.13 52.73
N LEU A 381 -28.76 36.81 52.80
CA LEU A 381 -28.04 35.97 51.83
C LEU A 381 -28.53 36.14 50.38
N TYR A 382 -29.85 36.25 50.19
CA TYR A 382 -30.45 36.39 48.86
C TYR A 382 -30.29 37.79 48.26
N ASP A 383 -30.09 38.82 49.08
CA ASP A 383 -29.75 40.18 48.64
C ASP A 383 -28.34 40.18 48.00
N ALA A 384 -27.38 39.46 48.61
CA ALA A 384 -26.05 39.28 48.03
C ALA A 384 -26.07 38.56 46.66
N LEU A 385 -27.07 37.71 46.41
CA LEU A 385 -27.24 37.00 45.15
C LEU A 385 -28.14 37.74 44.15
N GLY A 386 -28.71 38.90 44.52
CA GLY A 386 -29.64 39.68 43.69
C GLY A 386 -30.97 38.99 43.43
N ILE A 387 -31.42 38.14 44.36
CA ILE A 387 -32.68 37.38 44.26
C ILE A 387 -33.65 37.72 45.40
N HIS A 388 -33.53 38.91 45.98
CA HIS A 388 -34.49 39.43 46.95
C HIS A 388 -35.82 39.77 46.25
N SER A 389 -36.93 39.78 46.99
CA SER A 389 -38.28 39.89 46.41
C SER A 389 -38.59 41.24 45.77
N THR A 390 -37.76 42.25 46.00
CA THR A 390 -37.84 43.56 45.33
C THR A 390 -36.87 43.72 44.17
N ASP A 391 -35.99 42.75 43.91
CA ASP A 391 -35.00 42.81 42.85
C ASP A 391 -35.63 42.49 41.49
N ALA A 392 -35.11 43.11 40.44
CA ALA A 392 -35.50 42.74 39.09
C ALA A 392 -34.85 41.40 38.72
N PRO A 393 -35.46 40.58 37.84
CA PRO A 393 -34.85 39.33 37.40
C PRO A 393 -33.44 39.46 36.78
N GLY A 394 -33.08 40.65 36.30
CA GLY A 394 -31.76 40.97 35.76
C GLY A 394 -30.71 41.30 36.82
N ASP A 395 -31.11 41.58 38.07
CA ASP A 395 -30.18 41.88 39.17
C ASP A 395 -29.56 40.60 39.77
N ALA A 396 -30.19 39.46 39.51
CA ALA A 396 -29.70 38.14 39.91
C ALA A 396 -28.29 37.90 39.38
N LEU A 397 -27.39 37.42 40.24
CA LEU A 397 -26.00 37.11 39.89
C LEU A 397 -25.92 36.23 38.63
N LYS A 398 -26.81 35.24 38.52
CA LYS A 398 -26.90 34.36 37.34
C LYS A 398 -27.17 35.14 36.05
N ALA A 399 -28.14 36.06 36.06
CA ALA A 399 -28.48 36.87 34.89
C ALA A 399 -27.33 37.80 34.49
N ARG A 400 -26.60 38.35 35.47
CA ARG A 400 -25.40 39.17 35.23
C ARG A 400 -24.25 38.35 34.63
N ILE A 401 -24.02 37.13 35.11
CA ILE A 401 -23.02 36.21 34.54
C ILE A 401 -23.39 35.82 33.11
N ASP A 402 -24.65 35.48 32.85
CA ASP A 402 -25.13 35.15 31.50
C ASP A 402 -24.94 36.33 30.53
N ALA A 403 -25.21 37.55 31.00
CA ALA A 403 -25.08 38.76 30.21
C ALA A 403 -23.61 39.08 29.86
N VAL A 404 -22.68 38.95 30.81
CA VAL A 404 -21.24 39.11 30.55
C VAL A 404 -20.75 38.20 29.44
N ILE A 405 -21.17 36.93 29.47
CA ILE A 405 -20.72 35.93 28.49
C ILE A 405 -21.35 36.16 27.12
N ALA A 406 -22.64 36.51 27.08
CA ALA A 406 -23.42 36.50 25.84
C ALA A 406 -23.52 37.86 25.13
N THR A 407 -23.48 38.98 25.85
CA THR A 407 -23.80 40.30 25.28
C THR A 407 -22.94 41.45 25.79
N ASP A 408 -22.31 41.32 26.94
CA ASP A 408 -21.73 42.45 27.67
C ASP A 408 -20.18 42.36 27.70
N GLU A 409 -19.53 42.58 28.84
CA GLU A 409 -18.10 42.94 28.89
C GLU A 409 -17.14 41.88 28.32
N LEU A 410 -17.42 40.57 28.48
CA LEU A 410 -16.56 39.51 27.94
C LEU A 410 -16.76 39.33 26.42
N ASP A 411 -18.00 39.38 25.93
CA ASP A 411 -18.29 39.34 24.48
C ASP A 411 -17.71 40.57 23.76
N LEU A 412 -17.86 41.76 24.35
CA LEU A 412 -17.27 42.99 23.83
C LEU A 412 -15.74 42.90 23.77
N LEU A 413 -15.10 42.35 24.81
CA LEU A 413 -13.66 42.10 24.82
C LEU A 413 -13.25 41.14 23.68
N ILE A 414 -13.93 40.00 23.55
CA ILE A 414 -13.68 39.01 22.49
C ILE A 414 -13.81 39.66 21.10
N ASN A 415 -14.82 40.49 20.90
CA ASN A 415 -15.07 41.15 19.62
C ASN A 415 -14.06 42.26 19.30
N ALA A 416 -13.43 42.86 20.31
CA ALA A 416 -12.39 43.88 20.16
C ALA A 416 -10.99 43.31 19.90
N LEU A 417 -10.74 42.04 20.22
CA LEU A 417 -9.45 41.37 20.02
C LEU A 417 -9.17 41.04 18.54
N PRO A 418 -7.89 41.14 18.08
CA PRO A 418 -7.52 40.79 16.72
C PRO A 418 -7.64 39.28 16.47
N SER A 419 -8.17 38.91 15.30
CA SER A 419 -8.11 37.53 14.81
C SER A 419 -6.88 37.35 13.91
N SER A 420 -6.12 36.28 14.14
CA SER A 420 -4.95 35.94 13.34
C SER A 420 -5.31 34.86 12.33
N GLY A 421 -5.60 35.25 11.10
CA GLY A 421 -5.85 34.31 10.01
C GLY A 421 -4.55 33.77 9.42
N SER A 422 -4.49 32.47 9.14
CA SER A 422 -3.43 31.88 8.32
C SER A 422 -3.42 32.51 6.93
N SER A 423 -2.28 33.06 6.49
CA SER A 423 -2.10 33.49 5.10
C SER A 423 -1.59 32.31 4.28
N SER A 424 -2.30 31.99 3.20
CA SER A 424 -1.91 30.96 2.24
C SER A 424 -1.89 31.54 0.83
N THR A 425 -0.81 31.29 0.09
CA THR A 425 -0.67 31.68 -1.31
C THR A 425 -0.32 30.45 -2.13
N THR A 426 -1.10 30.16 -3.16
CA THR A 426 -0.83 29.04 -4.09
C THR A 426 -0.29 29.57 -5.41
N VAL A 427 0.83 29.00 -5.87
CA VAL A 427 1.47 29.31 -7.15
C VAL A 427 1.77 28.03 -7.92
N LYS A 428 1.79 28.10 -9.26
CA LYS A 428 2.16 26.96 -10.09
C LYS A 428 3.67 26.70 -10.05
N LEU A 429 4.09 25.44 -10.07
CA LEU A 429 5.51 25.07 -10.00
C LEU A 429 6.31 25.67 -11.16
N ASN A 430 5.76 25.69 -12.38
CA ASN A 430 6.45 26.26 -13.55
C ASN A 430 6.73 27.77 -13.42
N THR A 431 5.90 28.55 -12.70
CA THR A 431 6.13 29.99 -12.53
C THR A 431 7.25 30.27 -11.52
N LEU A 432 7.42 29.38 -10.53
CA LEU A 432 8.50 29.45 -9.54
C LEU A 432 9.89 29.41 -10.17
N ALA A 433 10.06 28.74 -11.32
CA ALA A 433 11.34 28.72 -12.04
C ALA A 433 11.87 30.13 -12.35
N THR A 434 10.96 31.09 -12.53
CA THR A 434 11.31 32.50 -12.80
C THR A 434 11.21 33.40 -11.59
N SER A 435 10.24 33.18 -10.68
CA SER A 435 10.03 34.04 -9.52
C SER A 435 10.91 33.69 -8.32
N ASP A 436 11.16 32.40 -8.07
CA ASP A 436 12.00 31.91 -6.98
C ASP A 436 12.65 30.56 -7.36
N ASN A 437 13.80 30.67 -8.04
CA ASN A 437 14.55 29.52 -8.54
C ASN A 437 15.10 28.63 -7.40
N ILE A 438 15.34 29.19 -6.20
CA ILE A 438 15.83 28.40 -5.06
C ILE A 438 14.70 27.49 -4.57
N LEU A 439 13.50 28.06 -4.35
CA LEU A 439 12.33 27.30 -3.96
C LEU A 439 11.96 26.26 -5.03
N TYR A 440 11.99 26.64 -6.32
CA TYR A 440 11.73 25.73 -7.43
C TYR A 440 12.58 24.45 -7.39
N ASN A 441 13.91 24.58 -7.26
CA ASN A 441 14.79 23.41 -7.23
C ASN A 441 14.61 22.57 -5.96
N ARG A 442 14.31 23.21 -4.82
CA ARG A 442 14.01 22.49 -3.57
C ARG A 442 12.71 21.70 -3.68
N VAL A 443 11.66 22.29 -4.24
CA VAL A 443 10.38 21.60 -4.48
C VAL A 443 10.58 20.42 -5.42
N LYS A 444 11.33 20.57 -6.52
CA LYS A 444 11.63 19.46 -7.43
C LYS A 444 12.41 18.33 -6.75
N ALA A 445 13.34 18.67 -5.87
CA ALA A 445 14.06 17.68 -5.09
C ALA A 445 13.11 16.88 -4.18
N GLU A 446 12.19 17.55 -3.48
CA GLU A 446 11.19 16.88 -2.64
C GLU A 446 10.21 16.02 -3.44
N ILE A 447 9.76 16.48 -4.62
CA ILE A 447 8.92 15.66 -5.52
C ILE A 447 9.68 14.39 -5.96
N GLY A 448 10.97 14.50 -6.27
CA GLY A 448 11.82 13.35 -6.63
C GLY A 448 12.07 12.36 -5.49
N LEU A 449 11.75 12.71 -4.24
CA LEU A 449 11.83 11.79 -3.11
C LEU A 449 10.54 10.97 -2.93
N ILE A 450 9.46 11.29 -3.64
CA ILE A 450 8.20 10.55 -3.56
C ILE A 450 8.36 9.19 -4.25
N PRO A 451 8.24 8.06 -3.52
CA PRO A 451 8.44 6.75 -4.13
C PRO A 451 7.25 6.34 -5.00
N ILE A 452 7.53 5.78 -6.18
CA ILE A 452 6.50 5.09 -6.99
C ILE A 452 6.30 3.68 -6.44
N LYS A 453 5.05 3.35 -6.11
CA LYS A 453 4.63 2.01 -5.69
C LYS A 453 4.26 1.19 -6.93
N LEU A 454 4.92 0.05 -7.14
CA LEU A 454 4.70 -0.82 -8.31
C LEU A 454 4.47 -2.28 -7.93
N PRO A 455 3.67 -3.01 -8.70
CA PRO A 455 3.59 -4.46 -8.59
C PRO A 455 4.92 -5.14 -8.96
N PRO A 456 5.27 -6.27 -8.34
CA PRO A 456 6.59 -6.89 -8.49
C PRO A 456 6.79 -7.68 -9.79
N SER A 457 5.77 -8.03 -10.56
CA SER A 457 5.88 -8.97 -11.70
C SER A 457 6.92 -8.55 -12.75
N ALA A 458 6.93 -7.28 -13.14
CA ALA A 458 7.88 -6.75 -14.11
C ALA A 458 9.33 -6.77 -13.59
N THR A 459 9.51 -6.42 -12.32
CA THR A 459 10.78 -6.54 -11.62
C THR A 459 11.24 -7.99 -11.57
N MET A 460 10.33 -8.92 -11.27
CA MET A 460 10.62 -10.35 -11.22
C MET A 460 10.95 -10.95 -12.59
N ALA A 461 10.33 -10.47 -13.67
CA ALA A 461 10.73 -10.85 -15.02
C ALA A 461 12.20 -10.46 -15.30
N GLY A 462 12.63 -9.29 -14.83
CA GLY A 462 14.02 -8.85 -14.91
C GLY A 462 14.95 -9.73 -14.08
N VAL A 463 14.55 -10.05 -12.84
CA VAL A 463 15.28 -10.98 -11.98
C VAL A 463 15.41 -12.37 -12.61
N TYR A 464 14.36 -12.88 -13.26
CA TYR A 464 14.41 -14.17 -13.98
C TYR A 464 15.43 -14.11 -15.11
N ALA A 465 15.39 -13.08 -15.95
CA ALA A 465 16.36 -12.89 -17.03
C ALA A 465 17.80 -12.82 -16.50
N ARG A 466 18.05 -12.03 -15.45
CA ARG A 466 19.37 -11.93 -14.82
C ARG A 466 19.87 -13.27 -14.27
N VAL A 467 19.04 -13.97 -13.50
CA VAL A 467 19.43 -15.25 -12.89
C VAL A 467 19.66 -16.32 -13.95
N ASP A 468 18.83 -16.35 -14.99
CA ASP A 468 18.98 -17.30 -16.09
C ASP A 468 20.30 -17.06 -16.84
N ASN A 469 20.65 -15.80 -17.12
CA ASN A 469 21.90 -15.43 -17.78
C ASN A 469 23.14 -15.74 -16.93
N ASP A 470 23.09 -15.44 -15.63
CA ASP A 470 24.24 -15.61 -14.74
C ASP A 470 24.46 -17.06 -14.33
N ARG A 471 23.38 -17.85 -14.22
CA ARG A 471 23.38 -19.12 -13.48
C ARG A 471 22.56 -20.25 -14.09
N GLY A 472 21.85 -19.99 -15.18
CA GLY A 472 20.96 -20.94 -15.84
C GLY A 472 19.58 -21.04 -15.20
N VAL A 473 18.60 -21.39 -16.02
CA VAL A 473 17.17 -21.47 -15.67
C VAL A 473 16.84 -22.46 -14.53
N TRP A 474 17.73 -23.43 -14.27
CA TRP A 474 17.59 -24.38 -13.17
C TRP A 474 17.93 -23.78 -11.80
N LYS A 475 18.46 -22.56 -11.74
CA LYS A 475 18.66 -21.85 -10.47
C LYS A 475 17.38 -21.12 -10.06
N ALA A 476 16.91 -21.41 -8.84
CA ALA A 476 15.84 -20.66 -8.18
C ALA A 476 16.09 -19.13 -8.19
N PRO A 477 15.14 -18.30 -8.67
CA PRO A 477 15.22 -16.84 -8.65
C PRO A 477 14.86 -16.27 -7.26
N ALA A 478 15.48 -16.82 -6.21
CA ALA A 478 15.30 -16.43 -4.82
C ALA A 478 16.65 -16.27 -4.12
N ASN A 479 16.64 -15.54 -3.00
CA ASN A 479 17.82 -14.98 -2.32
C ASN A 479 18.61 -14.07 -3.28
N VAL A 480 17.89 -13.20 -3.98
CA VAL A 480 18.42 -12.25 -4.96
C VAL A 480 17.92 -10.85 -4.61
N GLY A 481 18.83 -9.87 -4.60
CA GLY A 481 18.50 -8.47 -4.31
C GLY A 481 17.82 -7.77 -5.48
N LEU A 482 16.92 -6.84 -5.16
CA LEU A 482 16.20 -6.04 -6.15
C LEU A 482 16.92 -4.71 -6.37
N ASN A 483 17.12 -4.34 -7.63
CA ASN A 483 17.65 -3.04 -8.02
C ASN A 483 16.51 -2.02 -8.09
N TYR A 484 16.80 -0.76 -7.76
CA TYR A 484 15.86 0.37 -7.82
C TYR A 484 14.65 0.22 -6.86
N VAL A 485 14.78 -0.64 -5.85
CA VAL A 485 13.78 -0.86 -4.80
C VAL A 485 14.29 -0.29 -3.48
N ILE A 486 13.44 0.51 -2.83
CA ILE A 486 13.68 1.08 -1.50
C ILE A 486 13.27 0.06 -0.45
N LYS A 487 12.02 -0.41 -0.52
CA LYS A 487 11.42 -1.38 0.41
C LYS A 487 10.15 -2.00 -0.19
N PRO A 488 9.70 -3.18 0.30
CA PRO A 488 8.35 -3.67 0.06
C PRO A 488 7.32 -2.74 0.71
N SER A 489 6.10 -2.70 0.18
CA SER A 489 5.01 -1.90 0.73
C SER A 489 4.49 -2.43 2.06
N VAL A 490 4.46 -3.76 2.21
CA VAL A 490 4.13 -4.45 3.47
C VAL A 490 5.35 -5.18 4.01
N GLN A 491 5.61 -5.07 5.30
CA GLN A 491 6.70 -5.80 5.92
C GLN A 491 6.25 -7.20 6.34
N VAL A 492 6.60 -8.22 5.54
CA VAL A 492 6.26 -9.61 5.85
C VAL A 492 7.22 -10.21 6.89
N SER A 493 6.66 -10.62 8.04
CA SER A 493 7.34 -11.35 9.12
C SER A 493 7.67 -12.80 8.74
N HIS A 494 8.35 -13.53 9.63
CA HIS A 494 8.62 -14.94 9.39
C HIS A 494 7.34 -15.78 9.50
N GLU A 495 6.51 -15.45 10.49
CA GLU A 495 5.28 -16.13 10.84
C GLU A 495 4.22 -15.96 9.74
N GLU A 496 4.02 -14.74 9.24
CA GLU A 496 3.11 -14.48 8.10
C GLU A 496 3.57 -15.21 6.83
N GLN A 497 4.88 -15.26 6.58
CA GLN A 497 5.42 -15.97 5.42
C GLN A 497 5.12 -17.48 5.46
N MET A 498 4.96 -18.09 6.64
CA MET A 498 4.68 -19.53 6.74
C MET A 498 3.42 -19.91 5.96
N ASP A 499 2.34 -19.15 6.16
CA ASP A 499 1.06 -19.39 5.51
C ASP A 499 1.10 -19.02 4.02
N LEU A 500 1.73 -17.89 3.67
CA LEU A 500 1.95 -17.51 2.28
C LEU A 500 2.67 -18.63 1.50
N ASN A 501 3.68 -19.24 2.11
CA ASN A 501 4.51 -20.23 1.46
C ASN A 501 3.87 -21.63 1.44
N VAL A 502 3.24 -22.10 2.53
CA VAL A 502 2.56 -23.40 2.61
C VAL A 502 1.14 -23.18 3.11
N HIS A 503 0.16 -23.30 2.22
CA HIS A 503 -1.25 -23.14 2.57
C HIS A 503 -2.06 -24.43 2.37
N THR A 504 -3.19 -24.54 3.07
CA THR A 504 -4.14 -25.68 2.97
C THR A 504 -4.73 -25.83 1.57
N THR A 505 -4.94 -24.72 0.85
CA THR A 505 -5.41 -24.72 -0.55
C THR A 505 -4.42 -25.32 -1.56
N GLY A 506 -3.16 -25.50 -1.17
CA GLY A 506 -2.09 -25.93 -2.07
C GLY A 506 -1.40 -24.83 -2.86
N LYS A 507 -1.93 -23.59 -2.81
CA LYS A 507 -1.43 -22.42 -3.54
C LYS A 507 -0.40 -21.65 -2.72
N SER A 508 0.80 -21.46 -3.27
CA SER A 508 1.89 -20.70 -2.65
C SER A 508 2.02 -19.29 -3.22
N ILE A 509 2.45 -18.37 -2.36
CA ILE A 509 2.77 -16.97 -2.66
C ILE A 509 4.22 -16.72 -2.23
N ASN A 510 5.04 -16.18 -3.13
CA ASN A 510 6.45 -15.92 -2.88
C ASN A 510 6.63 -14.52 -2.27
N ALA A 511 7.18 -14.46 -1.06
CA ALA A 511 7.40 -13.20 -0.35
C ALA A 511 8.65 -12.45 -0.87
N ILE A 512 8.55 -11.12 -0.96
CA ILE A 512 9.67 -10.19 -1.09
C ILE A 512 9.87 -9.53 0.28
N ARG A 513 11.08 -9.62 0.83
CA ARG A 513 11.33 -9.26 2.24
C ARG A 513 12.58 -8.42 2.39
N THR A 514 12.58 -7.53 3.38
CA THR A 514 13.75 -6.76 3.78
C THR A 514 14.50 -7.46 4.89
N PHE A 515 15.82 -7.55 4.75
CA PHE A 515 16.72 -8.12 5.74
C PHE A 515 17.78 -7.09 6.14
N THR A 516 17.97 -6.91 7.45
CA THR A 516 19.03 -6.06 7.99
C THR A 516 20.40 -6.49 7.45
N GLY A 517 21.12 -5.56 6.83
CA GLY A 517 22.44 -5.80 6.24
C GLY A 517 22.45 -6.51 4.88
N LYS A 518 21.30 -6.92 4.33
CA LYS A 518 21.20 -7.52 2.97
C LYS A 518 20.24 -6.79 2.03
N GLY A 519 19.46 -5.84 2.55
CA GLY A 519 18.47 -5.09 1.76
C GLY A 519 17.22 -5.92 1.45
N THR A 520 16.50 -5.55 0.39
CA THR A 520 15.28 -6.23 -0.05
C THR A 520 15.62 -7.39 -0.99
N LEU A 521 15.19 -8.60 -0.62
CA LEU A 521 15.46 -9.84 -1.32
C LEU A 521 14.14 -10.53 -1.73
N VAL A 522 14.16 -11.18 -2.90
CA VAL A 522 13.15 -12.18 -3.26
C VAL A 522 13.35 -13.41 -2.39
N TRP A 523 12.32 -13.83 -1.63
CA TRP A 523 12.44 -14.85 -0.59
C TRP A 523 11.48 -16.04 -0.79
N GLY A 524 11.21 -16.40 -2.06
CA GLY A 524 10.43 -17.57 -2.45
C GLY A 524 10.66 -17.96 -3.92
N ALA A 525 10.56 -19.25 -4.23
CA ALA A 525 10.72 -19.79 -5.59
C ALA A 525 9.74 -20.92 -5.90
N ARG A 526 8.54 -20.89 -5.30
CA ARG A 526 7.47 -21.86 -5.55
C ARG A 526 6.57 -21.39 -6.69
N THR A 527 6.05 -22.35 -7.45
CA THR A 527 4.94 -22.13 -8.37
C THR A 527 3.64 -22.01 -7.56
N LEU A 528 2.55 -21.69 -8.24
CA LEU A 528 1.23 -21.71 -7.63
C LEU A 528 0.79 -23.15 -7.26
N ALA A 529 1.39 -24.19 -7.85
CA ALA A 529 1.24 -25.59 -7.41
C ALA A 529 2.18 -25.94 -6.24
N GLY A 530 2.19 -25.13 -5.19
CA GLY A 530 3.18 -25.16 -4.12
C GLY A 530 3.24 -26.44 -3.28
N ASN A 531 2.10 -27.11 -3.09
CA ASN A 531 2.06 -28.38 -2.35
C ASN A 531 2.33 -29.61 -3.23
N ASP A 532 2.42 -29.44 -4.56
CA ASP A 532 2.78 -30.52 -5.46
C ASP A 532 4.21 -31.04 -5.15
N LYS A 533 4.49 -32.31 -5.43
CA LYS A 533 5.79 -32.94 -5.14
C LYS A 533 6.74 -32.91 -6.33
N GLU A 534 6.22 -32.68 -7.53
CA GLU A 534 6.92 -32.66 -8.80
C GLU A 534 7.13 -31.22 -9.26
N TRP A 535 6.04 -30.43 -9.33
CA TRP A 535 6.01 -29.10 -9.95
C TRP A 535 6.07 -27.93 -8.97
N ARG A 536 6.50 -28.19 -7.74
CA ARG A 536 6.56 -27.21 -6.65
C ARG A 536 7.36 -25.95 -6.98
N TYR A 537 8.46 -26.09 -7.70
CA TYR A 537 9.48 -25.05 -7.79
C TYR A 537 9.54 -24.43 -9.19
N VAL A 538 9.60 -23.11 -9.22
CA VAL A 538 9.79 -22.30 -10.44
C VAL A 538 10.95 -22.80 -11.32
N PRO A 539 12.18 -22.98 -10.80
CA PRO A 539 13.30 -23.42 -11.64
C PRO A 539 13.09 -24.80 -12.26
N VAL A 540 12.36 -25.69 -11.59
CA VAL A 540 12.06 -27.03 -12.13
C VAL A 540 11.11 -26.91 -13.31
N ARG A 541 9.96 -26.23 -13.14
CA ARG A 541 9.00 -26.06 -14.25
C ARG A 541 9.59 -25.28 -15.42
N ARG A 542 10.31 -24.17 -15.15
CA ARG A 542 10.93 -23.36 -16.21
C ARG A 542 12.03 -24.10 -16.96
N PHE A 543 12.80 -24.96 -16.29
CA PHE A 543 13.77 -25.83 -16.97
C PHE A 543 13.07 -26.82 -17.90
N PHE A 544 11.96 -27.45 -17.46
CA PHE A 544 11.17 -28.35 -18.32
C PHE A 544 10.62 -27.61 -19.55
N ASN A 545 10.02 -26.42 -19.39
CA ASN A 545 9.57 -25.61 -20.54
C ASN A 545 10.71 -25.38 -21.56
N MET A 546 11.88 -24.96 -21.09
CA MET A 546 13.04 -24.71 -21.95
C MET A 546 13.52 -25.99 -22.65
N ALA A 547 13.62 -27.10 -21.92
CA ALA A 547 14.11 -28.36 -22.46
C ALA A 547 13.12 -28.96 -23.48
N GLU A 548 11.82 -28.95 -23.16
CA GLU A 548 10.74 -29.42 -24.02
C GLU A 548 10.73 -28.63 -25.34
N GLU A 549 10.76 -27.30 -25.27
CA GLU A 549 10.74 -26.45 -26.47
C GLU A 549 12.03 -26.55 -27.31
N SER A 550 13.20 -26.62 -26.66
CA SER A 550 14.48 -26.82 -27.36
C SER A 550 14.51 -28.16 -28.11
N ILE A 551 14.04 -29.23 -27.46
CA ILE A 551 14.00 -30.56 -28.05
C ILE A 551 12.99 -30.61 -29.19
N LYS A 552 11.79 -30.02 -29.01
CA LYS A 552 10.76 -29.93 -30.05
C LYS A 552 11.27 -29.24 -31.31
N LYS A 553 11.84 -28.04 -31.21
CA LYS A 553 12.40 -27.31 -32.36
C LYS A 553 13.53 -28.10 -33.04
N ALA A 554 14.36 -28.78 -32.27
CA ALA A 554 15.44 -29.59 -32.85
C ALA A 554 14.94 -30.86 -33.54
N THR A 555 13.84 -31.46 -33.08
CA THR A 555 13.27 -32.68 -33.70
C THR A 555 12.44 -32.40 -34.95
N GLU A 556 12.01 -31.16 -35.19
CA GLU A 556 11.26 -30.75 -36.39
C GLU A 556 11.98 -31.12 -37.70
N GLN A 557 13.31 -31.05 -37.74
CA GLN A 557 14.10 -31.41 -38.94
C GLN A 557 13.96 -32.89 -39.34
N PHE A 558 13.47 -33.75 -38.44
CA PHE A 558 13.25 -35.17 -38.71
C PHE A 558 11.82 -35.48 -39.15
N VAL A 559 10.94 -34.48 -39.21
CA VAL A 559 9.60 -34.63 -39.77
C VAL A 559 9.72 -34.91 -41.27
N PHE A 560 9.03 -35.95 -41.74
CA PHE A 560 9.13 -36.50 -43.11
C PHE A 560 10.44 -37.23 -43.47
N GLU A 561 11.36 -37.44 -42.52
CA GLU A 561 12.45 -38.40 -42.72
C GLU A 561 11.90 -39.85 -42.74
N PRO A 562 12.61 -40.81 -43.36
CA PRO A 562 12.23 -42.21 -43.28
C PRO A 562 12.09 -42.68 -41.82
N ASN A 563 10.92 -43.22 -41.44
CA ASN A 563 10.66 -43.76 -40.10
C ASN A 563 11.35 -45.12 -39.91
N ASP A 564 12.67 -45.10 -39.82
CA ASP A 564 13.51 -46.28 -39.65
C ASP A 564 14.51 -46.15 -38.48
N LYS A 565 15.16 -47.26 -38.14
CA LYS A 565 16.12 -47.33 -37.02
C LYS A 565 17.24 -46.29 -37.11
N ASN A 566 17.66 -45.89 -38.31
CA ASN A 566 18.74 -44.91 -38.45
C ASN A 566 18.27 -43.53 -37.98
N THR A 567 17.05 -43.13 -38.34
CA THR A 567 16.43 -41.88 -37.88
C THR A 567 16.28 -41.88 -36.36
N TRP A 568 15.77 -42.97 -35.77
CA TRP A 568 15.60 -43.08 -34.32
C TRP A 568 16.92 -42.91 -33.55
N VAL A 569 17.99 -43.57 -34.02
CA VAL A 569 19.32 -43.47 -33.39
C VAL A 569 19.88 -42.04 -33.49
N ARG A 570 19.66 -41.34 -34.61
CA ARG A 570 20.09 -39.94 -34.79
C ARG A 570 19.38 -39.02 -33.80
N VAL A 571 18.05 -39.16 -33.67
CA VAL A 571 17.25 -38.37 -32.73
C VAL A 571 17.64 -38.67 -31.27
N LYS A 572 17.77 -39.95 -30.90
CA LYS A 572 18.22 -40.37 -29.56
C LYS A 572 19.59 -39.78 -29.22
N ALA A 573 20.55 -39.84 -30.15
CA ALA A 573 21.89 -39.32 -29.93
C ALA A 573 21.90 -37.79 -29.79
N MET A 574 21.10 -37.08 -30.58
CA MET A 574 20.95 -35.62 -30.49
C MET A 574 20.41 -35.20 -29.10
N ILE A 575 19.33 -35.81 -28.64
CA ILE A 575 18.72 -35.50 -27.33
C ILE A 575 19.66 -35.88 -26.19
N ASN A 576 20.30 -37.05 -26.25
CA ASN A 576 21.28 -37.49 -25.26
C ASN A 576 22.45 -36.51 -25.14
N ASN A 577 22.97 -36.00 -26.26
CA ASN A 577 24.05 -35.02 -26.24
C ASN A 577 23.61 -33.73 -25.56
N PHE A 578 22.42 -33.21 -25.88
CA PHE A 578 21.87 -32.02 -25.24
C PHE A 578 21.73 -32.18 -23.73
N LEU A 579 21.06 -33.24 -23.26
CA LEU A 579 20.85 -33.48 -21.83
C LEU A 579 22.17 -33.76 -21.10
N THR A 580 23.15 -34.35 -21.77
CA THR A 580 24.52 -34.50 -21.22
C THR A 580 25.17 -33.14 -20.98
N LEU A 581 25.01 -32.17 -21.88
CA LEU A 581 25.51 -30.81 -21.70
C LEU A 581 24.82 -30.11 -20.53
N GLN A 582 23.50 -30.26 -20.40
CA GLN A 582 22.73 -29.71 -19.27
C GLN A 582 23.16 -30.35 -17.93
N TRP A 583 23.39 -31.66 -17.91
CA TRP A 583 23.93 -32.36 -16.73
C TRP A 583 25.33 -31.85 -16.36
N ARG A 584 26.22 -31.67 -17.34
CA ARG A 584 27.56 -31.09 -17.11
C ARG A 584 27.52 -29.66 -16.58
N ALA A 585 26.51 -28.88 -16.97
CA ALA A 585 26.27 -27.54 -16.45
C ALA A 585 25.67 -27.54 -15.03
N GLY A 586 25.32 -28.70 -14.47
CA GLY A 586 24.75 -28.85 -13.14
C GLY A 586 23.24 -28.65 -13.08
N ALA A 587 22.54 -28.66 -14.22
CA ALA A 587 21.09 -28.52 -14.27
C ALA A 587 20.35 -29.79 -13.83
N LEU A 588 20.94 -30.95 -14.13
CA LEU A 588 20.37 -32.27 -13.84
C LEU A 588 21.10 -32.93 -12.66
N ALA A 589 20.34 -33.49 -11.74
CA ALA A 589 20.80 -34.19 -10.56
C ALA A 589 21.09 -35.66 -10.85
N GLY A 590 22.31 -36.09 -10.57
CA GLY A 590 22.72 -37.50 -10.65
C GLY A 590 24.24 -37.62 -10.74
N PRO A 591 24.85 -38.67 -10.14
CA PRO A 591 26.29 -38.85 -10.18
C PRO A 591 26.81 -39.22 -11.59
N THR A 592 25.94 -39.74 -12.45
CA THR A 592 26.22 -40.08 -13.85
C THR A 592 25.05 -39.67 -14.75
N PRO A 593 25.26 -39.45 -16.06
CA PRO A 593 24.19 -39.12 -17.01
C PRO A 593 23.00 -40.09 -16.94
N ASP A 594 23.26 -41.40 -16.90
CA ASP A 594 22.21 -42.45 -16.85
C ASP A 594 21.37 -42.43 -15.56
N LYS A 595 21.83 -41.75 -14.51
CA LYS A 595 21.06 -41.51 -13.27
C LYS A 595 20.36 -40.16 -13.26
N ALA A 596 20.73 -39.26 -14.17
CA ALA A 596 20.20 -37.91 -14.28
C ALA A 596 19.10 -37.81 -15.33
N PHE A 597 19.18 -38.56 -16.42
CA PHE A 597 18.15 -38.58 -17.47
C PHE A 597 18.16 -39.91 -18.24
N TYR A 598 17.10 -40.15 -19.00
CA TYR A 598 17.03 -41.24 -19.97
C TYR A 598 16.32 -40.77 -21.25
N VAL A 599 16.66 -41.41 -22.38
CA VAL A 599 16.01 -41.19 -23.69
C VAL A 599 15.78 -42.56 -24.34
N ASN A 600 14.52 -42.96 -24.46
CA ASN A 600 14.13 -44.25 -25.02
C ASN A 600 13.43 -44.02 -26.37
N VAL A 601 13.81 -44.79 -27.38
CA VAL A 601 13.16 -44.77 -28.71
C VAL A 601 13.50 -46.05 -29.47
N GLY A 602 12.47 -46.80 -29.84
CA GLY A 602 12.64 -47.99 -30.67
C GLY A 602 11.42 -48.91 -30.72
N LEU A 603 11.42 -49.80 -31.71
CA LEU A 603 10.43 -50.88 -31.84
C LEU A 603 10.57 -51.88 -30.69
N GLY A 604 9.49 -52.07 -29.93
CA GLY A 604 9.47 -52.91 -28.72
C GLY A 604 10.07 -52.23 -27.48
N GLU A 605 10.50 -50.97 -27.58
CA GLU A 605 10.92 -50.13 -26.45
C GLU A 605 9.83 -49.08 -26.16
N THR A 606 9.57 -48.18 -27.12
CA THR A 606 8.55 -47.12 -27.02
C THR A 606 7.46 -47.21 -28.07
N MET A 607 7.68 -47.98 -29.15
CA MET A 607 6.79 -48.08 -30.30
C MET A 607 6.40 -49.53 -30.58
N THR A 608 5.18 -49.72 -31.07
CA THR A 608 4.69 -50.97 -31.65
C THR A 608 4.87 -50.97 -33.17
N ALA A 609 4.64 -52.11 -33.82
CA ALA A 609 4.65 -52.18 -35.29
C ALA A 609 3.54 -51.31 -35.92
N ASN A 610 2.39 -51.18 -35.24
CA ASN A 610 1.30 -50.33 -35.70
C ASN A 610 1.69 -48.86 -35.64
N ASP A 611 2.35 -48.42 -34.56
CA ASP A 611 2.82 -47.03 -34.45
C ASP A 611 3.72 -46.64 -35.65
N ILE A 612 4.60 -47.54 -36.07
CA ILE A 612 5.48 -47.31 -37.23
C ILE A 612 4.67 -47.24 -38.53
N LEU A 613 3.70 -48.14 -38.71
CA LEU A 613 2.83 -48.18 -39.90
C LEU A 613 1.94 -46.92 -39.99
N ASP A 614 1.50 -46.42 -38.84
CA ASP A 614 0.74 -45.18 -38.70
C ASP A 614 1.62 -43.92 -38.84
N GLY A 615 2.94 -44.10 -38.98
CA GLY A 615 3.90 -43.01 -39.17
C GLY A 615 4.35 -42.33 -37.87
N ASN A 616 4.02 -42.88 -36.71
CA ASN A 616 4.39 -42.34 -35.41
C ASN A 616 5.84 -42.70 -35.05
N MET A 617 6.54 -41.73 -34.46
CA MET A 617 7.82 -41.92 -33.79
C MET A 617 7.69 -41.45 -32.34
N ILE A 618 7.65 -42.39 -31.39
CA ILE A 618 7.43 -42.11 -29.96
C ILE A 618 8.77 -42.12 -29.23
N ILE A 619 9.12 -41.01 -28.60
CA ILE A 619 10.36 -40.83 -27.82
C ILE A 619 9.96 -40.56 -26.38
N GLU A 620 10.47 -41.36 -25.45
CA GLU A 620 10.26 -41.17 -24.02
C GLU A 620 11.51 -40.54 -23.40
N ILE A 621 11.33 -39.42 -22.71
CA ILE A 621 12.42 -38.64 -22.12
C ILE A 621 12.10 -38.41 -20.64
N GLY A 622 12.99 -38.81 -19.76
CA GLY A 622 12.91 -38.48 -18.34
C GLY A 622 14.13 -37.70 -17.89
N MET A 623 13.95 -36.70 -17.04
CA MET A 623 15.02 -35.85 -16.53
C MET A 623 14.83 -35.54 -15.04
N ALA A 624 15.91 -35.59 -14.27
CA ALA A 624 15.93 -35.28 -12.85
C ALA A 624 16.53 -33.89 -12.63
N VAL A 625 15.70 -32.84 -12.63
CA VAL A 625 16.16 -31.45 -12.44
C VAL A 625 16.55 -31.19 -10.99
N VAL A 626 17.62 -30.42 -10.77
CA VAL A 626 18.07 -30.04 -9.43
C VAL A 626 16.98 -29.25 -8.68
N ARG A 627 16.73 -29.63 -7.43
CA ARG A 627 15.80 -28.94 -6.53
C ARG A 627 16.54 -27.98 -5.61
N PRO A 628 15.99 -26.80 -5.30
CA PRO A 628 16.60 -25.88 -4.34
C PRO A 628 16.49 -26.41 -2.90
N ALA A 629 17.49 -26.11 -2.08
CA ALA A 629 17.42 -26.30 -0.63
C ALA A 629 16.68 -25.11 -0.01
N GLU A 630 15.40 -25.31 0.33
CA GLU A 630 14.53 -24.26 0.90
C GLU A 630 14.72 -24.10 2.43
N PHE A 631 14.97 -25.19 3.15
CA PHE A 631 15.09 -25.20 4.61
C PHE A 631 16.47 -25.69 5.04
N ILE A 632 17.11 -24.97 5.95
CA ILE A 632 18.35 -25.37 6.63
C ILE A 632 18.05 -25.47 8.12
N ILE A 633 18.15 -26.68 8.68
CA ILE A 633 17.85 -26.95 10.10
C ILE A 633 19.16 -27.20 10.84
N LEU A 634 19.57 -26.26 11.68
CA LEU A 634 20.74 -26.39 12.54
C LEU A 634 20.31 -27.01 13.89
N LYS A 635 20.85 -28.19 14.22
CA LYS A 635 20.57 -28.87 15.49
C LYS A 635 21.79 -28.75 16.39
N PHE A 636 21.68 -27.94 17.44
CA PHE A 636 22.71 -27.78 18.45
C PHE A 636 22.46 -28.75 19.62
N SER A 637 23.50 -29.44 20.06
CA SER A 637 23.47 -30.25 21.27
C SER A 637 24.62 -29.85 22.18
N HIS A 638 24.33 -29.60 23.46
CA HIS A 638 25.38 -29.39 24.46
C HIS A 638 26.03 -30.74 24.78
N LYS A 639 27.29 -30.93 24.35
CA LYS A 639 28.10 -32.09 24.70
C LYS A 639 28.76 -31.82 26.05
N MET A 640 28.44 -32.62 27.07
CA MET A 640 29.15 -32.57 28.36
C MET A 640 30.61 -33.01 28.18
N GLN A 641 31.53 -32.43 28.95
CA GLN A 641 32.93 -32.88 28.98
C GLN A 641 32.99 -34.38 29.30
N GLU A 642 33.59 -35.15 28.41
CA GLU A 642 33.92 -36.56 28.66
C GLU A 642 35.12 -36.56 29.64
N ALA A 643 34.93 -37.20 30.80
CA ALA A 643 35.91 -37.26 31.88
C ALA A 643 37.13 -38.12 31.54
#